data_AF-A0ABD0TC64-F1
#
_entry.id   AF-A0ABD0TC64-F1
#
_cell.length_a   1.000
_cell.length_b   1.000
_cell.length_c   1.000
_cell.angle_alpha   90.00
_cell.angle_beta   90.00
_cell.angle_gamma   90.00
#
_symmetry.space_group_name_H-M   'P 1'
#
loop_
_entity.id
_entity.type
_entity.pdbx_description
1 polymer ?
#
loop_
_entity_poly.entity_id
_entity_poly.type
_entity_poly.pdbx_seq_one_letter_code
_entity_poly.pdbx_strand_id
1 'polypeptide(L)'
;MEVTRKNFKEALPLVEDSIKKADFLVIDAEFTGLINGRDVSMFDSPSEYYSRLLNGSSEFLLIQYGLCAFYWDHKKRHYMNDAYNFYLFPRGRPGPEKMFLCQSSSLDFLAAQGFDFNKLIREGISYMTEPTETRLRELLTERQKTYASEKDVINIPEENKQQIEDICKRVRKFLDSNDSDELEIDRCNAFIRRLLFQELGTRFKDEAFVETKVLENKNRVLKVSRIKSSDETKDRDTQKKEKEWEEFEDAVGFSKVARMISQSEKLVIGHNMLLDVLHTLNHFFQPLPEDYESFKEFTHCMFPRLLDTKYMSSLPPFKDKVNSSVLQHLFTTLAEEPFSLPKAESKDGRGYSQTEDKHHEAGYDAYVTGLCFLAMYAHLSKMRGETSGRLAEPDCAVLKPFVNKLFLAKTAHQDSPYMNFNGADPSPPRDHVFHLTFPKEWLRNDINQLFSPFGPVTVQFIDDTTAIIALSRREQARDVMRALSHNARAKLVPYAKYKHALAKFHERRQKSPVKQLSTTPDTKARQGLSTTVVSSPQSQQPSQQLQQLQQQQQQQLPVKVVRARSSSVSSPAPTQTTRKRTSSGVFQVDDAEPPPKKPELARSNSDGSRKKPEVLSNGRRKTEADGDKNRHKDKAKQRETDKHIEIFDSEAKGKTVAAFKESDSWD
;
A
#
# COMPACT_ATOMS: atom_id res chain seq x y z
N MET A 1 -2.78 7.92 19.42
CA MET A 1 -3.22 9.18 18.78
C MET A 1 -3.43 8.95 17.30
N GLU A 2 -4.60 9.31 16.75
CA GLU A 2 -4.84 9.26 15.30
C GLU A 2 -4.25 10.50 14.59
N VAL A 3 -3.55 10.27 13.48
CA VAL A 3 -2.91 11.31 12.67
C VAL A 3 -3.33 11.19 11.21
N THR A 4 -3.91 12.26 10.69
CA THR A 4 -4.31 12.43 9.28
C THR A 4 -3.76 13.76 8.76
N ARG A 5 -3.91 14.05 7.46
CA ARG A 5 -3.44 15.32 6.88
C ARG A 5 -4.01 16.56 7.60
N LYS A 6 -5.19 16.46 8.24
CA LYS A 6 -5.80 17.58 8.98
C LYS A 6 -4.97 18.03 10.19
N ASN A 7 -4.39 17.09 10.94
CA ASN A 7 -3.66 17.38 12.18
C ASN A 7 -2.16 17.09 12.10
N PHE A 8 -1.66 16.52 10.98
CA PHE A 8 -0.25 16.15 10.82
C PHE A 8 0.74 17.30 11.11
N LYS A 9 0.45 18.52 10.65
CA LYS A 9 1.30 19.70 10.88
C LYS A 9 1.41 20.09 12.36
N GLU A 10 0.33 19.89 13.12
CA GLU A 10 0.27 20.15 14.57
C GLU A 10 0.85 18.98 15.38
N ALA A 11 0.71 17.76 14.88
CA ALA A 11 1.25 16.54 15.47
C ALA A 11 2.77 16.42 15.31
N LEU A 12 3.36 16.96 14.23
CA LEU A 12 4.76 16.71 13.89
C LEU A 12 5.77 17.09 14.98
N PRO A 13 5.69 18.25 15.68
CA PRO A 13 6.60 18.58 16.78
C PRO A 13 6.45 17.64 18.01
N LEU A 14 5.25 17.09 18.21
CA LEU A 14 4.96 16.12 19.26
C LEU A 14 5.52 14.72 18.90
N VAL A 15 5.40 14.31 17.65
CA VAL A 15 6.04 13.09 17.14
C VAL A 15 7.56 13.20 17.26
N GLU A 16 8.13 14.36 16.93
CA GLU A 16 9.56 14.66 17.08
C GLU A 16 10.04 14.61 18.54
N ASP A 17 9.32 15.24 19.49
CA ASP A 17 9.57 15.12 20.94
C ASP A 17 9.51 13.65 21.41
N SER A 18 8.54 12.88 20.90
CA SER A 18 8.37 11.46 21.24
C SER A 18 9.50 10.59 20.74
N ILE A 19 9.93 10.77 19.50
CA ILE A 19 11.11 10.11 18.93
C ILE A 19 12.36 10.52 19.72
N LYS A 20 12.54 11.81 20.04
CA LYS A 20 13.71 12.32 20.77
C LYS A 20 13.80 11.80 22.21
N LYS A 21 12.69 11.68 22.95
CA LYS A 21 12.68 11.22 24.36
C LYS A 21 12.63 9.69 24.55
N ALA A 22 12.32 8.91 23.51
CA ALA A 22 12.25 7.45 23.58
C ALA A 22 13.55 6.78 24.07
N ASP A 23 13.46 5.71 24.86
CA ASP A 23 14.56 4.75 25.01
C ASP A 23 14.63 3.83 23.77
N PHE A 24 13.47 3.45 23.21
CA PHE A 24 13.33 2.69 21.96
C PHE A 24 12.00 2.97 21.25
N LEU A 25 11.92 2.63 19.97
CA LEU A 25 10.75 2.81 19.11
C LEU A 25 10.20 1.45 18.69
N VAL A 26 8.88 1.35 18.52
CA VAL A 26 8.22 0.16 17.99
C VAL A 26 7.36 0.57 16.79
N ILE A 27 7.41 -0.22 15.72
CA ILE A 27 6.67 0.00 14.48
C ILE A 27 5.92 -1.27 14.06
N ASP A 28 4.83 -1.03 13.35
CA ASP A 28 3.93 -2.02 12.75
C ASP A 28 3.14 -1.29 11.63
N ALA A 29 2.63 -1.98 10.62
CA ALA A 29 1.95 -1.32 9.50
C ALA A 29 0.90 -2.18 8.77
N GLU A 30 -0.15 -1.51 8.28
CA GLU A 30 -1.20 -2.12 7.48
C GLU A 30 -0.99 -1.89 5.98
N PHE A 31 -1.32 -2.91 5.17
CA PHE A 31 -1.04 -2.97 3.74
C PHE A 31 -2.28 -3.22 2.88
N THR A 32 -2.31 -2.72 1.65
CA THR A 32 -3.39 -3.07 0.68
C THR A 32 -3.30 -4.52 0.18
N GLY A 33 -2.23 -5.25 0.50
CA GLY A 33 -2.00 -6.66 0.18
C GLY A 33 -0.61 -7.11 0.59
N LEU A 34 -0.38 -8.42 0.61
CA LEU A 34 0.85 -9.02 1.13
C LEU A 34 1.81 -9.47 0.02
N ILE A 35 1.32 -10.29 -0.93
CA ILE A 35 2.14 -10.79 -2.03
C ILE A 35 1.31 -11.12 -3.28
N ASN A 36 1.80 -10.68 -4.44
CA ASN A 36 1.32 -11.00 -5.77
C ASN A 36 2.21 -12.09 -6.40
N GLY A 37 1.62 -13.00 -7.17
CA GLY A 37 2.35 -14.04 -7.90
C GLY A 37 2.74 -15.27 -7.05
N ARG A 38 4.03 -15.61 -7.02
CA ARG A 38 4.54 -16.85 -6.40
C ARG A 38 5.01 -16.61 -4.97
N ASP A 39 4.32 -17.22 -4.00
CA ASP A 39 4.74 -17.29 -2.59
C ASP A 39 6.12 -17.95 -2.43
N VAL A 40 6.73 -17.75 -1.26
CA VAL A 40 8.08 -18.20 -0.89
C VAL A 40 8.15 -19.72 -0.74
N SER A 41 9.29 -20.30 -1.14
CA SER A 41 9.61 -21.71 -0.91
C SER A 41 10.19 -21.91 0.49
N MET A 42 9.86 -23.04 1.14
CA MET A 42 10.40 -23.41 2.46
C MET A 42 11.93 -23.54 2.46
N PHE A 43 12.54 -23.61 1.27
CA PHE A 43 13.97 -23.72 1.04
C PHE A 43 14.50 -22.61 0.12
N ASP A 44 13.84 -21.46 -0.01
CA ASP A 44 14.51 -20.29 -0.57
C ASP A 44 15.68 -19.85 0.34
N SER A 45 16.76 -19.32 -0.22
CA SER A 45 17.73 -18.57 0.60
C SER A 45 17.13 -17.23 1.03
N PRO A 46 17.69 -16.54 2.05
CA PRO A 46 17.26 -15.18 2.40
C PRO A 46 17.29 -14.21 1.20
N SER A 47 18.29 -14.32 0.32
CA SER A 47 18.36 -13.58 -0.95
C SER A 47 17.19 -13.90 -1.90
N GLU A 48 16.83 -15.17 -2.07
CA GLU A 48 15.69 -15.58 -2.90
C GLU A 48 14.34 -15.15 -2.28
N TYR A 49 14.22 -15.22 -0.95
CA TYR A 49 13.07 -14.72 -0.17
C TYR A 49 12.89 -13.21 -0.44
N TYR A 50 13.97 -12.43 -0.29
CA TYR A 50 13.98 -11.00 -0.62
C TYR A 50 13.53 -10.75 -2.07
N SER A 51 14.12 -11.46 -3.05
CA SER A 51 13.73 -11.30 -4.46
C SER A 51 12.24 -11.61 -4.71
N ARG A 52 11.63 -12.58 -4.00
CA ARG A 52 10.18 -12.82 -4.12
C ARG A 52 9.34 -11.69 -3.51
N LEU A 53 9.71 -11.19 -2.33
CA LEU A 53 9.00 -10.06 -1.73
C LEU A 53 9.15 -8.78 -2.56
N LEU A 54 10.34 -8.49 -3.11
CA LEU A 54 10.59 -7.34 -3.96
C LEU A 54 9.70 -7.36 -5.22
N ASN A 55 9.61 -8.52 -5.89
CA ASN A 55 8.79 -8.68 -7.10
C ASN A 55 7.29 -8.85 -6.82
N GLY A 56 6.90 -9.25 -5.59
CA GLY A 56 5.52 -9.59 -5.25
C GLY A 56 4.78 -8.59 -4.37
N SER A 57 5.48 -7.81 -3.53
CA SER A 57 4.83 -6.93 -2.53
C SER A 57 4.95 -5.43 -2.82
N SER A 58 5.95 -5.01 -3.61
CA SER A 58 6.31 -3.60 -3.81
C SER A 58 5.24 -2.72 -4.48
N GLU A 59 4.27 -3.34 -5.16
CA GLU A 59 3.11 -2.66 -5.77
C GLU A 59 1.95 -2.39 -4.80
N PHE A 60 1.91 -3.03 -3.62
CA PHE A 60 0.93 -2.70 -2.58
C PHE A 60 1.34 -1.40 -1.84
N LEU A 61 0.36 -0.73 -1.22
CA LEU A 61 0.61 0.44 -0.38
C LEU A 61 0.70 0.04 1.08
N LEU A 62 1.62 0.69 1.81
CA LEU A 62 1.49 0.90 3.25
C LEU A 62 0.47 2.01 3.49
N ILE A 63 -0.64 1.70 4.17
CA ILE A 63 -1.83 2.57 4.30
C ILE A 63 -2.10 3.06 5.72
N GLN A 64 -1.63 2.35 6.74
CA GLN A 64 -1.54 2.86 8.11
C GLN A 64 -0.18 2.50 8.68
N TYR A 65 0.48 3.47 9.32
CA TYR A 65 1.75 3.29 10.01
C TYR A 65 1.55 3.44 11.52
N GLY A 66 1.88 2.39 12.27
CA GLY A 66 1.97 2.39 13.72
C GLY A 66 3.35 2.85 14.17
N LEU A 67 3.40 3.78 15.12
CA LEU A 67 4.63 4.16 15.81
C LEU A 67 4.35 4.30 17.30
N CYS A 68 4.98 3.47 18.13
CA CYS A 68 4.92 3.55 19.58
C CYS A 68 6.29 3.87 20.17
N ALA A 69 6.43 5.05 20.79
CA ALA A 69 7.65 5.52 21.42
C ALA A 69 7.62 5.22 22.93
N PHE A 70 8.49 4.32 23.40
CA PHE A 70 8.59 3.94 24.81
C PHE A 70 9.71 4.71 25.51
N TYR A 71 9.44 5.27 26.70
CA TYR A 71 10.40 6.04 27.50
C TYR A 71 10.22 5.81 29.00
N TRP A 72 11.31 5.74 29.75
CA TRP A 72 11.29 5.49 31.19
C TRP A 72 10.95 6.75 32.01
N ASP A 73 9.89 6.71 32.82
CA ASP A 73 9.60 7.74 33.81
C ASP A 73 10.39 7.46 35.10
N HIS A 74 11.44 8.27 35.33
CA HIS A 74 12.30 8.17 36.51
C HIS A 74 11.58 8.41 37.84
N LYS A 75 10.45 9.13 37.86
CA LYS A 75 9.67 9.43 39.08
C LYS A 75 8.69 8.29 39.38
N LYS A 76 7.96 7.83 38.37
CA LYS A 76 7.01 6.71 38.48
C LYS A 76 7.69 5.34 38.56
N ARG A 77 8.95 5.24 38.09
CA ARG A 77 9.76 4.01 38.00
C ARG A 77 9.13 2.91 37.14
N HIS A 78 8.53 3.32 36.02
CA HIS A 78 7.97 2.42 35.00
C HIS A 78 8.06 3.06 33.61
N TYR A 79 7.70 2.31 32.57
CA TYR A 79 7.65 2.83 31.21
C TYR A 79 6.42 3.69 30.94
N MET A 80 6.59 4.66 30.05
CA MET A 80 5.53 5.44 29.42
C MET A 80 5.53 5.14 27.91
N ASN A 81 4.36 5.26 27.27
CA ASN A 81 4.21 5.15 25.82
C ASN A 81 3.53 6.39 25.23
N ASP A 82 4.07 6.94 24.15
CA ASP A 82 3.40 7.89 23.26
C ASP A 82 3.28 7.19 21.88
N ALA A 83 2.05 6.90 21.42
CA ALA A 83 1.75 6.04 20.27
C ALA A 83 0.83 6.69 19.21
N TYR A 84 1.06 6.37 17.94
CA TYR A 84 0.53 7.11 16.78
C TYR A 84 0.06 6.16 15.66
N ASN A 85 -1.11 6.45 15.08
CA ASN A 85 -1.61 5.85 13.84
C ASN A 85 -1.56 6.91 12.73
N PHE A 86 -0.67 6.76 11.75
CA PHE A 86 -0.63 7.66 10.60
C PHE A 86 -1.39 7.02 9.43
N TYR A 87 -2.51 7.58 9.01
CA TYR A 87 -3.19 7.18 7.77
C TYR A 87 -2.43 7.76 6.57
N LEU A 88 -1.99 6.92 5.63
CA LEU A 88 -1.09 7.32 4.53
C LEU A 88 -1.72 7.09 3.16
N PHE A 89 -1.71 8.10 2.29
CA PHE A 89 -2.24 7.95 0.93
C PHE A 89 -1.47 8.83 -0.09
N PRO A 90 -0.92 8.25 -1.18
CA PRO A 90 -0.10 8.98 -2.14
C PRO A 90 -0.97 9.89 -3.01
N ARG A 91 -0.66 11.19 -3.06
CA ARG A 91 -1.45 12.19 -3.81
C ARG A 91 -0.64 12.78 -4.98
N GLY A 92 -1.11 12.57 -6.21
CA GLY A 92 -0.46 13.03 -7.44
C GLY A 92 -0.42 14.55 -7.71
N ARG A 93 -0.75 15.39 -6.71
CA ARG A 93 -0.55 16.84 -6.74
C ARG A 93 -0.27 17.39 -5.33
N PRO A 94 0.84 18.11 -5.09
CA PRO A 94 2.02 18.25 -5.97
C PRO A 94 2.95 17.01 -6.01
N GLY A 95 2.66 15.95 -5.25
CA GLY A 95 3.43 14.70 -5.23
C GLY A 95 3.27 13.82 -6.49
N PRO A 96 3.88 12.62 -6.52
CA PRO A 96 3.80 11.70 -7.65
C PRO A 96 2.44 10.99 -7.75
N GLU A 97 1.93 10.79 -8.96
CA GLU A 97 0.78 9.93 -9.23
C GLU A 97 1.22 8.46 -9.08
N LYS A 98 0.64 7.71 -8.12
CA LYS A 98 0.98 6.30 -7.88
C LYS A 98 -0.21 5.39 -8.18
N MET A 99 -0.03 4.47 -9.14
CA MET A 99 -0.86 3.27 -9.26
C MET A 99 -0.39 2.22 -8.24
N PHE A 100 -1.31 1.40 -7.74
CA PHE A 100 -1.04 0.40 -6.73
C PHE A 100 -2.00 -0.80 -6.84
N LEU A 101 -1.60 -1.94 -6.28
CA LEU A 101 -2.43 -3.13 -6.20
C LEU A 101 -3.22 -3.19 -4.89
N CYS A 102 -4.29 -3.99 -4.90
CA CYS A 102 -5.08 -4.35 -3.74
C CYS A 102 -5.36 -5.87 -3.77
N GLN A 103 -5.16 -6.54 -2.64
CA GLN A 103 -5.50 -7.94 -2.45
C GLN A 103 -6.84 -8.01 -1.73
N SER A 104 -7.85 -8.59 -2.37
CA SER A 104 -9.23 -8.56 -1.86
C SER A 104 -9.37 -9.08 -0.43
N SER A 105 -8.65 -10.16 -0.07
CA SER A 105 -8.69 -10.73 1.28
C SER A 105 -8.05 -9.82 2.35
N SER A 106 -7.06 -9.00 2.00
CA SER A 106 -6.46 -8.03 2.92
C SER A 106 -7.38 -6.84 3.16
N LEU A 107 -8.07 -6.35 2.11
CA LEU A 107 -9.08 -5.30 2.27
C LEU A 107 -10.31 -5.79 3.04
N ASP A 108 -10.75 -7.03 2.82
CA ASP A 108 -11.88 -7.66 3.51
C ASP A 108 -11.58 -7.88 5.01
N PHE A 109 -10.38 -8.38 5.33
CA PHE A 109 -9.89 -8.48 6.70
C PHE A 109 -9.89 -7.10 7.40
N LEU A 110 -9.24 -6.10 6.81
CA LEU A 110 -9.20 -4.74 7.35
C LEU A 110 -10.60 -4.12 7.53
N ALA A 111 -11.53 -4.37 6.59
CA ALA A 111 -12.91 -3.93 6.71
C ALA A 111 -13.63 -4.60 7.90
N ALA A 112 -13.38 -5.88 8.13
CA ALA A 112 -13.93 -6.61 9.28
C ALA A 112 -13.40 -6.09 10.63
N GLN A 113 -12.16 -5.59 10.68
CA GLN A 113 -11.57 -4.92 11.85
C GLN A 113 -11.96 -3.43 11.96
N GLY A 114 -12.85 -2.93 11.09
CA GLY A 114 -13.38 -1.56 11.17
C GLY A 114 -12.51 -0.48 10.52
N PHE A 115 -11.54 -0.84 9.67
CA PHE A 115 -10.63 0.12 9.04
C PHE A 115 -11.36 1.12 8.12
N ASP A 116 -11.19 2.42 8.40
CA ASP A 116 -11.84 3.49 7.63
C ASP A 116 -11.09 3.84 6.32
N PHE A 117 -11.44 3.12 5.25
CA PHE A 117 -10.97 3.41 3.90
C PHE A 117 -11.43 4.78 3.34
N ASN A 118 -12.51 5.39 3.86
CA ASN A 118 -12.90 6.75 3.46
C ASN A 118 -11.94 7.78 4.06
N LYS A 119 -11.59 7.64 5.35
CA LYS A 119 -10.57 8.46 6.03
C LYS A 119 -9.21 8.30 5.37
N LEU A 120 -8.80 7.08 5.03
CA LEU A 120 -7.58 6.81 4.26
C LEU A 120 -7.50 7.66 2.98
N ILE A 121 -8.50 7.54 2.09
CA ILE A 121 -8.44 8.18 0.76
C ILE A 121 -8.64 9.71 0.85
N ARG A 122 -9.56 10.17 1.70
CA ARG A 122 -9.89 11.60 1.84
C ARG A 122 -8.82 12.36 2.62
N GLU A 123 -8.32 11.75 3.69
CA GLU A 123 -7.57 12.43 4.77
C GLU A 123 -6.16 11.87 4.97
N GLY A 124 -5.78 10.79 4.29
CA GLY A 124 -4.45 10.21 4.35
C GLY A 124 -3.33 11.21 4.01
N ILE A 125 -2.28 11.17 4.81
CA ILE A 125 -1.08 11.99 4.73
C ILE A 125 -0.31 11.58 3.46
N SER A 126 0.16 12.57 2.71
CA SER A 126 0.99 12.32 1.52
C SER A 126 2.41 11.92 1.93
N TYR A 127 3.14 11.30 1.01
CA TYR A 127 4.54 10.97 1.17
C TYR A 127 5.21 10.86 -0.22
N MET A 128 6.54 10.95 -0.24
CA MET A 128 7.34 10.64 -1.44
C MET A 128 8.75 10.21 -1.06
N THR A 129 9.41 9.46 -1.94
CA THR A 129 10.82 9.09 -1.80
C THR A 129 11.74 10.31 -2.01
N GLU A 130 12.92 10.29 -1.41
CA GLU A 130 13.91 11.37 -1.48
C GLU A 130 14.35 11.72 -2.92
N PRO A 131 14.61 10.77 -3.84
CA PRO A 131 14.86 11.10 -5.25
C PRO A 131 13.69 11.78 -5.95
N THR A 132 12.44 11.51 -5.51
CA THR A 132 11.25 12.19 -6.03
C THR A 132 11.15 13.60 -5.45
N GLU A 133 11.41 13.76 -4.14
CA GLU A 133 11.40 15.06 -3.47
C GLU A 133 12.42 16.02 -4.10
N THR A 134 13.69 15.62 -4.22
CA THR A 134 14.75 16.47 -4.79
C THR A 134 14.37 16.94 -6.19
N ARG A 135 13.94 16.03 -7.06
CA ARG A 135 13.50 16.37 -8.42
C ARG A 135 12.29 17.31 -8.46
N LEU A 136 11.31 17.13 -7.57
CA LEU A 136 10.14 18.01 -7.51
C LEU A 136 10.46 19.38 -6.86
N ARG A 137 11.38 19.41 -5.90
CA ARG A 137 11.93 20.62 -5.26
C ARG A 137 12.69 21.48 -6.28
N GLU A 138 13.49 20.86 -7.15
CA GLU A 138 14.14 21.47 -8.31
C GLU A 138 13.10 22.02 -9.30
N LEU A 139 12.16 21.19 -9.78
CA LEU A 139 11.12 21.58 -10.74
C LEU A 139 10.14 22.64 -10.21
N LEU A 140 10.01 22.82 -8.90
CA LEU A 140 9.28 23.94 -8.29
C LEU A 140 10.15 25.21 -8.32
N THR A 141 11.41 25.09 -7.92
CA THR A 141 12.38 26.19 -7.92
C THR A 141 12.61 26.78 -9.32
N GLU A 142 12.74 25.92 -10.34
CA GLU A 142 12.87 26.33 -11.74
C GLU A 142 11.62 27.06 -12.22
N ARG A 143 10.42 26.50 -12.00
CA ARG A 143 9.14 27.12 -12.37
C ARG A 143 8.97 28.51 -11.75
N GLN A 144 9.36 28.68 -10.49
CA GLN A 144 9.30 29.97 -9.80
C GLN A 144 10.34 30.98 -10.30
N LYS A 145 11.44 30.54 -10.92
CA LYS A 145 12.37 31.38 -11.68
C LYS A 145 11.79 31.74 -13.06
N THR A 146 11.25 30.77 -13.79
CA THR A 146 10.62 30.98 -15.11
C THR A 146 9.48 32.00 -15.06
N TYR A 147 8.65 31.97 -14.00
CA TYR A 147 7.62 32.99 -13.78
C TYR A 147 8.16 34.43 -13.65
N ALA A 148 9.45 34.62 -13.36
CA ALA A 148 10.10 35.92 -13.29
C ALA A 148 10.88 36.30 -14.58
N SER A 149 11.15 35.35 -15.47
CA SER A 149 11.97 35.57 -16.69
C SER A 149 11.19 35.52 -18.01
N GLU A 150 10.16 34.68 -18.13
CA GLU A 150 9.52 34.37 -19.42
C GLU A 150 8.10 34.93 -19.54
N LYS A 151 7.99 36.11 -20.15
CA LYS A 151 6.76 36.54 -20.84
C LYS A 151 6.90 36.23 -22.33
N ASP A 152 6.53 35.02 -22.74
CA ASP A 152 6.27 34.72 -24.15
C ASP A 152 5.14 35.62 -24.67
N VAL A 153 5.49 36.63 -25.47
CA VAL A 153 4.53 37.57 -26.05
C VAL A 153 3.90 36.92 -27.28
N ILE A 154 2.67 36.43 -27.12
CA ILE A 154 1.86 35.90 -28.22
C ILE A 154 1.31 37.09 -29.00
N ASN A 155 1.69 37.19 -30.27
CA ASN A 155 1.11 38.20 -31.19
C ASN A 155 -0.40 37.97 -31.33
N ILE A 156 -1.18 39.04 -31.14
CA ILE A 156 -2.64 39.01 -31.24
C ILE A 156 -3.06 38.84 -32.71
N PRO A 157 -3.86 37.82 -33.07
CA PRO A 157 -4.45 37.73 -34.41
C PRO A 157 -5.41 38.91 -34.66
N GLU A 158 -5.37 39.47 -35.86
CA GLU A 158 -6.14 40.67 -36.23
C GLU A 158 -7.65 40.49 -35.98
N GLU A 159 -8.17 39.27 -36.17
CA GLU A 159 -9.54 38.84 -35.89
C GLU A 159 -9.97 38.92 -34.41
N ASN A 160 -9.04 38.94 -33.44
CA ASN A 160 -9.35 39.06 -32.01
C ASN A 160 -8.96 40.42 -31.43
N LYS A 161 -8.19 41.21 -32.19
CA LYS A 161 -7.61 42.50 -31.80
C LYS A 161 -8.65 43.51 -31.32
N GLN A 162 -9.74 43.68 -32.06
CA GLN A 162 -10.84 44.58 -31.68
C GLN A 162 -11.47 44.19 -30.33
N GLN A 163 -11.77 42.90 -30.13
CA GLN A 163 -12.38 42.39 -28.91
C GLN A 163 -11.46 42.56 -27.69
N ILE A 164 -10.16 42.34 -27.87
CA ILE A 164 -9.17 42.55 -26.81
C ILE A 164 -9.05 44.04 -26.48
N GLU A 165 -9.00 44.90 -27.49
CA GLU A 165 -8.88 46.35 -27.32
C GLU A 165 -10.09 46.97 -26.63
N ASP A 166 -11.31 46.51 -26.93
CA ASP A 166 -12.53 46.98 -26.26
C ASP A 166 -12.64 46.50 -24.81
N ILE A 167 -12.11 45.32 -24.48
CA ILE A 167 -11.98 44.87 -23.10
C ILE A 167 -10.89 45.68 -22.36
N CYS A 168 -9.76 45.99 -23.01
CA CYS A 168 -8.74 46.89 -22.45
C CYS A 168 -9.30 48.29 -22.16
N LYS A 169 -10.14 48.86 -23.04
CA LYS A 169 -10.86 50.12 -22.78
C LYS A 169 -11.81 50.03 -21.58
N ARG A 170 -12.56 48.93 -21.45
CA ARG A 170 -13.45 48.68 -20.29
C ARG A 170 -12.64 48.59 -18.99
N VAL A 171 -11.47 47.95 -19.00
CA VAL A 171 -10.56 47.90 -17.86
C VAL A 171 -9.99 49.29 -17.54
N ARG A 172 -9.50 50.06 -18.53
CA ARG A 172 -9.04 51.44 -18.32
C ARG A 172 -10.11 52.31 -17.67
N LYS A 173 -11.34 52.31 -18.21
CA LYS A 173 -12.47 53.06 -17.64
C LYS A 173 -12.79 52.64 -16.20
N PHE A 174 -12.67 51.35 -15.87
CA PHE A 174 -12.79 50.86 -14.49
C PHE A 174 -11.64 51.37 -13.58
N LEU A 175 -10.41 51.42 -14.08
CA LEU A 175 -9.28 51.98 -13.32
C LEU A 175 -9.43 53.50 -13.12
N ASP A 176 -10.03 54.21 -14.07
CA ASP A 176 -10.27 55.66 -13.97
C ASP A 176 -11.51 56.01 -13.12
N SER A 177 -12.42 55.07 -12.88
CA SER A 177 -13.60 55.24 -12.01
C SER A 177 -13.34 54.66 -10.62
N ASN A 178 -13.52 55.47 -9.56
CA ASN A 178 -13.33 55.02 -8.18
C ASN A 178 -14.55 54.29 -7.59
N ASP A 179 -15.48 53.84 -8.43
CA ASP A 179 -16.78 53.30 -8.02
C ASP A 179 -16.73 51.82 -7.59
N SER A 180 -15.63 51.11 -7.87
CA SER A 180 -15.40 49.70 -7.50
C SER A 180 -13.91 49.36 -7.35
N ASP A 181 -13.61 48.40 -6.46
CA ASP A 181 -12.29 47.78 -6.33
C ASP A 181 -12.06 46.61 -7.31
N GLU A 182 -13.14 46.04 -7.88
CA GLU A 182 -13.10 44.84 -8.72
C GLU A 182 -13.95 44.97 -10.00
N LEU A 183 -13.50 44.32 -11.07
CA LEU A 183 -14.20 44.16 -12.35
C LEU A 183 -14.09 42.71 -12.83
N GLU A 184 -15.23 42.08 -13.11
CA GLU A 184 -15.26 40.80 -13.85
C GLU A 184 -15.34 41.02 -15.37
N ILE A 185 -14.59 40.21 -16.11
CA ILE A 185 -14.61 40.15 -17.57
C ILE A 185 -15.40 38.91 -17.98
N ASP A 186 -16.36 39.12 -18.87
CA ASP A 186 -17.28 38.10 -19.37
C ASP A 186 -16.58 36.90 -20.03
N ARG A 187 -17.33 35.80 -20.17
CA ARG A 187 -16.83 34.48 -20.59
C ARG A 187 -16.23 34.50 -22.01
N CYS A 188 -14.93 34.76 -22.09
CA CYS A 188 -14.10 34.62 -23.28
C CYS A 188 -13.68 33.15 -23.53
N ASN A 189 -13.27 32.85 -24.77
CA ASN A 189 -12.67 31.55 -25.10
C ASN A 189 -11.26 31.43 -24.47
N ALA A 190 -10.71 30.21 -24.41
CA ALA A 190 -9.44 29.96 -23.70
C ALA A 190 -8.23 30.70 -24.32
N PHE A 191 -8.24 30.96 -25.62
CA PHE A 191 -7.18 31.65 -26.35
C PHE A 191 -7.24 33.17 -26.12
N ILE A 192 -8.42 33.78 -26.30
CA ILE A 192 -8.67 35.19 -25.96
C ILE A 192 -8.36 35.43 -24.48
N ARG A 193 -8.70 34.51 -23.57
CA ARG A 193 -8.35 34.64 -22.15
C ARG A 193 -6.84 34.65 -21.90
N ARG A 194 -6.04 33.88 -22.67
CA ARG A 194 -4.57 33.91 -22.60
C ARG A 194 -4.02 35.25 -23.11
N LEU A 195 -4.54 35.77 -24.22
CA LEU A 195 -4.16 37.08 -24.77
C LEU A 195 -4.56 38.24 -23.83
N LEU A 196 -5.76 38.21 -23.23
CA LEU A 196 -6.18 39.19 -22.23
C LEU A 196 -5.28 39.16 -20.99
N PHE A 197 -4.89 37.98 -20.51
CA PHE A 197 -3.97 37.87 -19.36
C PHE A 197 -2.60 38.48 -19.66
N GLN A 198 -2.09 38.30 -20.89
CA GLN A 198 -0.86 38.93 -21.38
C GLN A 198 -0.99 40.45 -21.51
N GLU A 199 -2.03 40.94 -22.20
CA GLU A 199 -2.21 42.36 -22.49
C GLU A 199 -2.51 43.16 -21.24
N LEU A 200 -3.47 42.73 -20.42
CA LEU A 200 -3.84 43.45 -19.19
C LEU A 200 -2.67 43.45 -18.20
N GLY A 201 -2.00 42.30 -18.02
CA GLY A 201 -0.78 42.16 -17.21
C GLY A 201 0.47 42.82 -17.79
N THR A 202 0.35 43.58 -18.89
CA THR A 202 1.44 44.35 -19.50
C THR A 202 1.08 45.83 -19.62
N ARG A 203 -0.14 46.17 -20.07
CA ARG A 203 -0.65 47.54 -20.18
C ARG A 203 -1.02 48.18 -18.84
N PHE A 204 -1.45 47.37 -17.86
CA PHE A 204 -1.91 47.83 -16.55
C PHE A 204 -1.10 47.21 -15.40
N LYS A 205 0.15 46.80 -15.68
CA LYS A 205 1.02 45.99 -14.80
C LYS A 205 1.08 46.51 -13.35
N ASP A 206 1.13 47.82 -13.17
CA ASP A 206 1.34 48.48 -11.89
C ASP A 206 0.04 49.16 -11.36
N GLU A 207 -1.09 48.98 -12.05
CA GLU A 207 -2.42 49.52 -11.71
C GLU A 207 -3.49 48.44 -11.45
N ALA A 208 -3.36 47.26 -12.06
CA ALA A 208 -4.37 46.20 -12.05
C ALA A 208 -3.78 44.78 -11.90
N PHE A 209 -4.27 44.04 -10.92
CA PHE A 209 -3.99 42.62 -10.73
C PHE A 209 -5.03 41.78 -11.48
N VAL A 210 -4.60 40.76 -12.21
CA VAL A 210 -5.48 39.93 -13.06
C VAL A 210 -5.40 38.47 -12.63
N GLU A 211 -6.55 37.88 -12.29
CA GLU A 211 -6.65 36.48 -11.86
C GLU A 211 -7.77 35.72 -12.58
N THR A 212 -7.74 34.38 -12.51
CA THR A 212 -8.82 33.53 -13.04
C THR A 212 -9.74 33.06 -11.91
N LYS A 213 -10.89 33.73 -11.77
CA LYS A 213 -11.93 33.36 -10.81
C LYS A 213 -12.73 32.15 -11.31
N VAL A 214 -12.98 31.18 -10.44
CA VAL A 214 -13.88 30.05 -10.71
C VAL A 214 -15.24 30.37 -10.11
N LEU A 215 -16.28 30.37 -10.95
CA LEU A 215 -17.67 30.57 -10.51
C LEU A 215 -18.26 29.24 -10.00
N GLU A 216 -19.36 29.33 -9.23
CA GLU A 216 -20.04 28.16 -8.62
C GLU A 216 -20.41 27.08 -9.66
N ASN A 217 -20.82 27.51 -10.85
CA ASN A 217 -21.11 26.66 -12.01
C ASN A 217 -19.85 26.08 -12.71
N LYS A 218 -18.68 26.16 -12.06
CA LYS A 218 -17.35 25.71 -12.51
C LYS A 218 -16.80 26.41 -13.75
N ASN A 219 -17.46 27.45 -14.28
CA ASN A 219 -16.89 28.28 -15.34
C ASN A 219 -15.74 29.15 -14.81
N ARG A 220 -14.83 29.55 -15.71
CA ARG A 220 -13.63 30.33 -15.38
C ARG A 220 -13.63 31.68 -16.10
N VAL A 221 -13.85 32.75 -15.36
CA VAL A 221 -13.81 34.15 -15.83
C VAL A 221 -12.47 34.81 -15.46
N LEU A 222 -12.16 35.97 -16.04
CA LEU A 222 -11.08 36.82 -15.51
C LEU A 222 -11.68 37.82 -14.54
N LYS A 223 -11.01 38.00 -13.40
CA LYS A 223 -11.24 39.09 -12.46
C LYS A 223 -10.05 40.03 -12.53
N VAL A 224 -10.34 41.32 -12.61
CA VAL A 224 -9.38 42.41 -12.53
C VAL A 224 -9.63 43.16 -11.22
N SER A 225 -8.59 43.32 -10.42
CA SER A 225 -8.65 44.02 -9.13
C SER A 225 -7.71 45.22 -9.17
N ARG A 226 -8.11 46.35 -8.59
CA ARG A 226 -7.27 47.54 -8.49
C ARG A 226 -6.06 47.29 -7.59
N ILE A 227 -4.86 47.65 -8.03
CA ILE A 227 -3.65 47.69 -7.19
C ILE A 227 -3.64 49.04 -6.45
N LYS A 228 -3.46 49.02 -5.12
CA LYS A 228 -3.43 50.22 -4.27
C LYS A 228 -1.99 50.57 -3.85
N SER A 229 -1.06 49.61 -3.87
CA SER A 229 0.38 49.89 -3.86
C SER A 229 1.18 48.85 -4.65
N SER A 230 2.37 49.22 -5.14
CA SER A 230 3.26 48.27 -5.84
C SER A 230 3.88 47.21 -4.92
N ASP A 231 3.69 47.32 -3.60
CA ASP A 231 4.08 46.31 -2.63
C ASP A 231 3.00 45.24 -2.44
N GLU A 232 1.70 45.55 -2.59
CA GLU A 232 0.62 44.56 -2.57
C GLU A 232 0.81 43.46 -3.63
N THR A 233 1.34 43.83 -4.81
CA THR A 233 1.63 42.87 -5.89
C THR A 233 2.80 41.94 -5.53
N LYS A 234 3.87 42.49 -4.92
CA LYS A 234 5.03 41.71 -4.47
C LYS A 234 4.66 40.76 -3.33
N ASP A 235 3.87 41.26 -2.38
CA ASP A 235 3.30 40.51 -1.28
C ASP A 235 2.48 39.31 -1.78
N ARG A 236 1.51 39.54 -2.68
CA ARG A 236 0.70 38.47 -3.29
C ARG A 236 1.52 37.44 -4.07
N ASP A 237 2.50 37.86 -4.88
CA ASP A 237 3.38 36.92 -5.60
C ASP A 237 4.29 36.13 -4.65
N THR A 238 4.65 36.70 -3.50
CA THR A 238 5.44 36.04 -2.45
C THR A 238 4.58 35.04 -1.69
N GLN A 239 3.42 35.43 -1.18
CA GLN A 239 2.42 34.55 -0.55
C GLN A 239 2.03 33.38 -1.47
N LYS A 240 1.91 33.61 -2.78
CA LYS A 240 1.65 32.53 -3.76
C LYS A 240 2.80 31.53 -3.81
N LYS A 241 4.06 31.99 -3.87
CA LYS A 241 5.25 31.13 -3.89
C LYS A 241 5.39 30.37 -2.57
N GLU A 242 5.19 31.04 -1.44
CA GLU A 242 5.18 30.45 -0.10
C GLU A 242 4.11 29.37 0.03
N LYS A 243 2.90 29.61 -0.50
CA LYS A 243 1.84 28.59 -0.55
C LYS A 243 2.18 27.41 -1.46
N GLU A 244 2.80 27.64 -2.62
CA GLU A 244 3.30 26.54 -3.48
C GLU A 244 4.38 25.71 -2.75
N TRP A 245 5.20 26.34 -1.90
CA TRP A 245 6.16 25.67 -1.03
C TRP A 245 5.49 24.94 0.15
N GLU A 246 4.47 25.51 0.78
CA GLU A 246 3.69 24.86 1.83
C GLU A 246 2.97 23.62 1.28
N GLU A 247 2.27 23.72 0.14
CA GLU A 247 1.63 22.58 -0.52
C GLU A 247 2.63 21.47 -0.91
N PHE A 248 3.88 21.83 -1.23
CA PHE A 248 4.96 20.88 -1.47
C PHE A 248 5.46 20.21 -0.19
N GLU A 249 5.72 20.97 0.86
CA GLU A 249 6.16 20.45 2.16
C GLU A 249 5.07 19.57 2.83
N ASP A 250 3.80 19.84 2.55
CA ASP A 250 2.64 19.00 2.88
C ASP A 250 2.63 17.67 2.10
N ALA A 251 3.11 17.68 0.85
CA ALA A 251 3.17 16.51 -0.01
C ALA A 251 4.32 15.55 0.35
N VAL A 252 5.42 16.09 0.89
CA VAL A 252 6.51 15.29 1.50
C VAL A 252 5.99 14.58 2.75
N GLY A 253 5.15 15.25 3.53
CA GLY A 253 4.30 14.67 4.58
C GLY A 253 5.01 13.63 5.46
N PHE A 254 4.54 12.37 5.44
CA PHE A 254 5.00 11.33 6.35
C PHE A 254 6.48 10.94 6.18
N SER A 255 7.10 11.18 5.01
CA SER A 255 8.54 10.92 4.83
C SER A 255 9.41 11.70 5.83
N LYS A 256 8.89 12.81 6.40
CA LYS A 256 9.52 13.53 7.52
C LYS A 256 9.61 12.68 8.78
N VAL A 257 8.56 11.95 9.14
CA VAL A 257 8.56 11.06 10.31
C VAL A 257 9.47 9.86 10.09
N ALA A 258 9.44 9.25 8.90
CA ALA A 258 10.35 8.16 8.54
C ALA A 258 11.83 8.58 8.69
N ARG A 259 12.19 9.78 8.22
CA ARG A 259 13.53 10.37 8.42
C ARG A 259 13.83 10.62 9.90
N MET A 260 12.89 11.13 10.69
CA MET A 260 13.09 11.31 12.15
C MET A 260 13.37 9.98 12.87
N ILE A 261 12.68 8.89 12.50
CA ILE A 261 12.93 7.54 13.05
C ILE A 261 14.37 7.11 12.72
N SER A 262 14.76 7.18 11.44
CA SER A 262 16.10 6.80 10.98
C SER A 262 17.22 7.64 11.62
N GLN A 263 17.09 8.97 11.60
CA GLN A 263 18.04 9.94 12.18
C GLN A 263 18.13 9.87 13.71
N SER A 264 17.19 9.20 14.39
CA SER A 264 17.31 8.93 15.82
C SER A 264 18.31 7.80 16.14
N GLU A 265 18.61 6.96 15.15
CA GLU A 265 19.39 5.71 15.25
C GLU A 265 18.92 4.71 16.34
N LYS A 266 17.74 4.93 16.94
CA LYS A 266 17.29 4.16 18.10
C LYS A 266 17.01 2.70 17.74
N LEU A 267 16.91 1.86 18.77
CA LEU A 267 16.39 0.52 18.61
C LEU A 267 14.95 0.61 18.08
N VAL A 268 14.74 0.15 16.85
CA VAL A 268 13.43 0.04 16.19
C VAL A 268 13.00 -1.43 16.27
N ILE A 269 11.84 -1.65 16.86
CA ILE A 269 11.30 -2.97 17.18
C ILE A 269 10.05 -3.22 16.36
N GLY A 270 9.77 -4.48 16.04
CA GLY A 270 8.52 -4.90 15.40
C GLY A 270 8.23 -6.38 15.65
N HIS A 271 7.22 -6.91 14.96
CA HIS A 271 6.84 -8.32 15.04
C HIS A 271 6.69 -8.90 13.63
N ASN A 272 7.50 -9.89 13.24
CA ASN A 272 7.53 -10.40 11.86
C ASN A 272 7.90 -9.33 10.80
N MET A 273 8.67 -8.31 11.20
CA MET A 273 8.63 -6.94 10.66
C MET A 273 9.29 -6.75 9.28
N LEU A 274 9.49 -7.83 8.52
CA LEU A 274 10.19 -7.79 7.24
C LEU A 274 9.42 -7.00 6.18
N LEU A 275 8.10 -7.16 6.10
CA LEU A 275 7.27 -6.38 5.17
C LEU A 275 7.25 -4.90 5.58
N ASP A 276 7.14 -4.61 6.87
CA ASP A 276 7.16 -3.25 7.43
C ASP A 276 8.43 -2.51 7.05
N VAL A 277 9.60 -3.12 7.25
CA VAL A 277 10.89 -2.56 6.86
C VAL A 277 10.97 -2.37 5.34
N LEU A 278 10.61 -3.38 4.54
CA LEU A 278 10.63 -3.30 3.08
C LEU A 278 9.74 -2.16 2.55
N HIS A 279 8.50 -2.08 3.02
CA HIS A 279 7.55 -1.05 2.60
C HIS A 279 7.95 0.33 3.10
N THR A 280 8.45 0.44 4.34
CA THR A 280 8.99 1.70 4.91
C THR A 280 10.11 2.27 4.04
N LEU A 281 11.10 1.45 3.68
CA LEU A 281 12.22 1.84 2.82
C LEU A 281 11.72 2.27 1.43
N ASN A 282 10.90 1.42 0.79
CA ASN A 282 10.39 1.63 -0.57
C ASN A 282 9.50 2.88 -0.72
N HIS A 283 8.73 3.22 0.31
CA HIS A 283 7.73 4.31 0.23
C HIS A 283 8.29 5.68 0.63
N PHE A 284 9.22 5.75 1.58
CA PHE A 284 9.61 7.03 2.20
C PHE A 284 11.06 7.44 1.94
N PHE A 285 11.94 6.49 1.60
CA PHE A 285 13.36 6.74 1.35
C PHE A 285 13.67 6.65 -0.15
N GLN A 286 13.73 5.46 -0.72
CA GLN A 286 14.03 5.22 -2.14
C GLN A 286 13.53 3.82 -2.57
N PRO A 287 13.36 3.56 -3.89
CA PRO A 287 13.08 2.22 -4.37
C PRO A 287 14.08 1.19 -3.84
N LEU A 288 13.58 0.03 -3.47
CA LEU A 288 14.39 -1.08 -2.94
C LEU A 288 15.42 -1.58 -3.98
N PRO A 289 16.70 -1.81 -3.61
CA PRO A 289 17.72 -2.33 -4.53
C PRO A 289 17.38 -3.72 -5.09
N GLU A 290 17.65 -3.98 -6.37
CA GLU A 290 17.49 -5.33 -6.94
C GLU A 290 18.48 -6.34 -6.34
N ASP A 291 19.68 -5.88 -5.97
CA ASP A 291 20.70 -6.68 -5.30
C ASP A 291 20.46 -6.79 -3.78
N TYR A 292 20.71 -7.98 -3.25
CA TYR A 292 20.37 -8.34 -1.87
C TYR A 292 21.38 -7.83 -0.84
N GLU A 293 22.67 -7.78 -1.15
CA GLU A 293 23.66 -7.20 -0.22
C GLU A 293 23.53 -5.68 -0.20
N SER A 294 23.28 -5.05 -1.36
CA SER A 294 22.92 -3.63 -1.47
C SER A 294 21.66 -3.29 -0.66
N PHE A 295 20.64 -4.16 -0.65
CA PHE A 295 19.47 -4.04 0.22
C PHE A 295 19.82 -4.13 1.71
N LYS A 296 20.72 -5.04 2.10
CA LYS A 296 21.18 -5.17 3.50
C LYS A 296 21.94 -3.94 3.96
N GLU A 297 22.88 -3.43 3.16
CA GLU A 297 23.61 -2.18 3.43
C GLU A 297 22.66 -0.99 3.57
N PHE A 298 21.72 -0.82 2.63
CA PHE A 298 20.70 0.23 2.69
C PHE A 298 19.80 0.13 3.94
N THR A 299 19.34 -1.08 4.27
CA THR A 299 18.50 -1.31 5.46
C THR A 299 19.26 -1.01 6.74
N HIS A 300 20.51 -1.46 6.86
CA HIS A 300 21.35 -1.21 8.04
C HIS A 300 21.74 0.27 8.17
N CYS A 301 21.93 0.98 7.05
CA CYS A 301 22.17 2.42 7.04
C CYS A 301 20.95 3.21 7.55
N MET A 302 19.73 2.85 7.12
CA MET A 302 18.52 3.55 7.54
C MET A 302 18.04 3.15 8.94
N PHE A 303 18.25 1.90 9.34
CA PHE A 303 17.87 1.36 10.65
C PHE A 303 19.04 0.56 11.25
N PRO A 304 19.99 1.22 11.94
CA PRO A 304 21.21 0.58 12.44
C PRO A 304 20.97 -0.42 13.59
N ARG A 305 19.80 -0.36 14.24
CA ARG A 305 19.37 -1.24 15.34
C ARG A 305 17.91 -1.68 15.15
N LEU A 306 17.70 -2.83 14.50
CA LEU A 306 16.41 -3.50 14.34
C LEU A 306 16.27 -4.67 15.32
N LEU A 307 15.06 -4.97 15.82
CA LEU A 307 14.77 -6.19 16.58
C LEU A 307 13.37 -6.73 16.27
N ASP A 308 13.31 -7.96 15.76
CA ASP A 308 12.06 -8.68 15.51
C ASP A 308 11.67 -9.52 16.73
N THR A 309 10.55 -9.19 17.37
CA THR A 309 10.03 -9.91 18.55
C THR A 309 9.58 -11.34 18.24
N LYS A 310 9.15 -11.62 17.01
CA LYS A 310 8.77 -12.98 16.57
C LYS A 310 10.02 -13.86 16.51
N TYR A 311 11.09 -13.35 15.91
CA TYR A 311 12.40 -14.02 15.96
C TYR A 311 12.90 -14.18 17.40
N MET A 312 12.85 -13.13 18.25
CA MET A 312 13.23 -13.22 19.66
C MET A 312 12.49 -14.34 20.41
N SER A 313 11.17 -14.45 20.25
CA SER A 313 10.34 -15.49 20.88
C SER A 313 10.62 -16.92 20.38
N SER A 314 11.15 -17.06 19.15
CA SER A 314 11.46 -18.35 18.51
C SER A 314 12.72 -19.05 19.06
N LEU A 315 13.48 -18.38 19.92
CA LEU A 315 14.76 -18.86 20.46
C LEU A 315 14.68 -19.22 21.96
N PRO A 316 15.54 -20.12 22.46
CA PRO A 316 15.71 -20.32 23.91
C PRO A 316 16.10 -18.99 24.60
N PRO A 317 15.54 -18.67 25.78
CA PRO A 317 14.72 -19.51 26.68
C PRO A 317 13.21 -19.49 26.39
N PHE A 318 12.76 -18.79 25.34
CA PHE A 318 11.34 -18.55 25.06
C PHE A 318 10.69 -19.69 24.27
N LYS A 319 11.43 -20.28 23.32
CA LYS A 319 10.94 -21.32 22.40
C LYS A 319 10.17 -22.44 23.08
N ASP A 320 10.64 -22.90 24.24
CA ASP A 320 10.07 -24.05 24.97
C ASP A 320 8.95 -23.63 25.97
N LYS A 321 8.58 -22.34 25.95
CA LYS A 321 7.57 -21.70 26.82
C LYS A 321 6.47 -20.98 26.03
N VAL A 322 6.75 -20.59 24.77
CA VAL A 322 5.85 -19.86 23.88
C VAL A 322 5.26 -20.84 22.86
N ASN A 323 4.03 -21.29 23.11
CA ASN A 323 3.35 -22.27 22.26
C ASN A 323 2.94 -21.71 20.88
N SER A 324 2.75 -20.39 20.76
CA SER A 324 2.41 -19.72 19.51
C SER A 324 3.07 -18.35 19.44
N SER A 325 3.74 -18.07 18.33
CA SER A 325 4.43 -16.79 18.09
C SER A 325 3.56 -15.77 17.36
N VAL A 326 2.23 -15.95 17.29
CA VAL A 326 1.28 -14.92 16.85
C VAL A 326 1.22 -13.84 17.93
N LEU A 327 1.26 -12.55 17.56
CA LEU A 327 1.42 -11.43 18.50
C LEU A 327 0.47 -11.50 19.71
N GLN A 328 -0.82 -11.76 19.50
CA GLN A 328 -1.79 -11.81 20.60
C GLN A 328 -1.65 -13.06 21.49
N HIS A 329 -1.27 -14.21 20.93
CA HIS A 329 -0.95 -15.40 21.72
C HIS A 329 0.35 -15.22 22.51
N LEU A 330 1.35 -14.56 21.91
CA LEU A 330 2.60 -14.18 22.56
C LEU A 330 2.35 -13.21 23.72
N PHE A 331 1.53 -12.18 23.51
CA PHE A 331 1.12 -11.23 24.56
C PHE A 331 0.44 -11.93 25.74
N THR A 332 -0.54 -12.80 25.45
CA THR A 332 -1.24 -13.62 26.45
C THR A 332 -0.26 -14.49 27.23
N THR A 333 0.66 -15.18 26.54
CA THR A 333 1.68 -16.05 27.18
C THR A 333 2.66 -15.25 28.05
N LEU A 334 3.00 -14.01 27.67
CA LEU A 334 3.92 -13.15 28.42
C LEU A 334 3.25 -12.42 29.60
N ALA A 335 1.93 -12.53 29.76
CA ALA A 335 1.18 -12.08 30.93
C ALA A 335 1.26 -13.06 32.12
N GLU A 336 1.54 -14.34 31.85
CA GLU A 336 1.54 -15.42 32.85
C GLU A 336 2.95 -15.78 33.34
N GLU A 337 3.06 -16.48 34.47
CA GLU A 337 4.36 -16.98 34.97
C GLU A 337 4.98 -17.99 33.97
N PRO A 338 6.31 -17.96 33.73
CA PRO A 338 7.36 -17.25 34.47
C PRO A 338 7.71 -15.86 33.92
N PHE A 339 6.82 -15.26 33.15
CA PHE A 339 6.91 -13.90 32.63
C PHE A 339 6.08 -12.93 33.49
N SER A 340 6.02 -11.68 33.06
CA SER A 340 5.16 -10.63 33.61
C SER A 340 5.18 -9.45 32.66
N LEU A 341 4.02 -8.99 32.20
CA LEU A 341 3.94 -7.76 31.40
C LEU A 341 4.42 -6.55 32.24
N PRO A 342 5.23 -5.65 31.67
CA PRO A 342 5.65 -4.45 32.37
C PRO A 342 4.47 -3.49 32.53
N LYS A 343 4.55 -2.57 33.49
CA LYS A 343 3.66 -1.42 33.52
C LYS A 343 4.12 -0.38 32.49
N ALA A 344 3.27 -0.09 31.51
CA ALA A 344 3.46 0.98 30.54
C ALA A 344 2.22 1.90 30.48
N GLU A 345 2.27 3.04 31.16
CA GLU A 345 1.21 4.05 31.13
C GLU A 345 1.32 4.96 29.89
N SER A 346 0.30 5.76 29.61
CA SER A 346 0.37 6.88 28.64
C SER A 346 -0.09 8.19 29.28
N LYS A 347 -0.09 9.27 28.48
CA LYS A 347 -0.83 10.51 28.76
C LYS A 347 -2.12 10.50 27.94
N ASP A 348 -3.18 11.09 28.47
CA ASP A 348 -4.50 11.08 27.84
C ASP A 348 -4.45 11.47 26.35
N GLY A 349 -5.02 10.62 25.49
CA GLY A 349 -5.03 10.78 24.03
C GLY A 349 -3.70 10.50 23.28
N ARG A 350 -2.57 10.36 23.99
CA ARG A 350 -1.24 10.22 23.37
C ARG A 350 -0.78 8.80 23.10
N GLY A 351 -1.41 7.78 23.67
CA GLY A 351 -1.02 6.38 23.50
C GLY A 351 -2.08 5.45 24.05
N TYR A 352 -1.71 4.22 24.39
CA TYR A 352 -2.64 3.17 24.79
C TYR A 352 -2.46 2.72 26.25
N SER A 353 -3.49 2.05 26.74
CA SER A 353 -3.57 1.34 28.02
C SER A 353 -3.82 -0.16 27.80
N GLN A 354 -3.42 -1.00 28.76
CA GLN A 354 -3.69 -2.45 28.76
C GLN A 354 -5.18 -2.81 28.91
N THR A 355 -6.06 -1.81 29.03
CA THR A 355 -7.52 -1.94 29.12
C THR A 355 -8.24 -1.60 27.81
N GLU A 356 -7.51 -1.15 26.78
CA GLU A 356 -8.04 -1.00 25.44
C GLU A 356 -7.85 -2.29 24.65
N ASP A 357 -8.84 -2.63 23.83
CA ASP A 357 -8.78 -3.72 22.85
C ASP A 357 -9.03 -3.11 21.47
N LYS A 358 -7.98 -3.10 20.64
CA LYS A 358 -7.91 -2.46 19.31
C LYS A 358 -6.98 -3.26 18.39
N HIS A 359 -7.09 -4.58 18.42
CA HIS A 359 -6.31 -5.44 17.51
C HIS A 359 -6.45 -5.01 16.05
N HIS A 360 -5.35 -5.07 15.30
CA HIS A 360 -5.32 -4.68 13.88
C HIS A 360 -5.58 -3.16 13.65
N GLU A 361 -5.19 -2.36 14.64
CA GLU A 361 -4.85 -0.95 14.50
C GLU A 361 -3.33 -0.83 14.76
N ALA A 362 -2.54 -0.44 13.75
CA ALA A 362 -1.09 -0.63 13.75
C ALA A 362 -0.36 0.02 14.95
N GLY A 363 -0.81 1.18 15.44
CA GLY A 363 -0.21 1.79 16.63
C GLY A 363 -0.51 1.03 17.93
N TYR A 364 -1.63 0.31 18.00
CA TYR A 364 -1.94 -0.58 19.12
C TYR A 364 -1.15 -1.89 19.03
N ASP A 365 -1.06 -2.52 17.86
CA ASP A 365 -0.26 -3.73 17.69
C ASP A 365 1.26 -3.43 17.85
N ALA A 366 1.73 -2.22 17.53
CA ALA A 366 3.05 -1.70 17.92
C ALA A 366 3.20 -1.49 19.45
N TYR A 367 2.15 -1.07 20.16
CA TYR A 367 2.16 -0.97 21.63
C TYR A 367 2.23 -2.35 22.29
N VAL A 368 1.42 -3.31 21.83
CA VAL A 368 1.43 -4.71 22.27
C VAL A 368 2.80 -5.35 21.99
N THR A 369 3.38 -5.12 20.81
CA THR A 369 4.74 -5.56 20.45
C THR A 369 5.80 -5.01 21.41
N GLY A 370 5.69 -3.74 21.82
CA GLY A 370 6.59 -3.14 22.81
C GLY A 370 6.47 -3.75 24.21
N LEU A 371 5.24 -4.07 24.65
CA LEU A 371 5.00 -4.80 25.89
C LEU A 371 5.61 -6.21 25.85
N CYS A 372 5.42 -6.94 24.74
CA CYS A 372 6.01 -8.26 24.51
C CYS A 372 7.55 -8.22 24.55
N PHE A 373 8.17 -7.25 23.85
CA PHE A 373 9.62 -7.04 23.90
C PHE A 373 10.12 -6.81 25.34
N LEU A 374 9.49 -5.90 26.08
CA LEU A 374 9.91 -5.57 27.45
C LEU A 374 9.75 -6.74 28.42
N ALA A 375 8.67 -7.52 28.30
CA ALA A 375 8.47 -8.73 29.12
C ALA A 375 9.55 -9.80 28.82
N MET A 376 9.88 -10.01 27.54
CA MET A 376 10.97 -10.90 27.14
C MET A 376 12.34 -10.39 27.62
N TYR A 377 12.63 -9.10 27.46
CA TYR A 377 13.86 -8.47 27.95
C TYR A 377 14.02 -8.63 29.46
N ALA A 378 12.99 -8.30 30.25
CA ALA A 378 12.98 -8.44 31.69
C ALA A 378 13.24 -9.90 32.14
N HIS A 379 12.73 -10.89 31.40
CA HIS A 379 13.01 -12.30 31.67
C HIS A 379 14.50 -12.64 31.46
N LEU A 380 15.13 -12.16 30.37
CA LEU A 380 16.56 -12.38 30.10
C LEU A 380 17.46 -11.71 31.14
N SER A 381 17.16 -10.45 31.51
CA SER A 381 17.87 -9.72 32.56
C SER A 381 17.73 -10.44 33.92
N LYS A 382 16.53 -10.90 34.28
CA LYS A 382 16.30 -11.71 35.49
C LYS A 382 17.12 -13.01 35.49
N MET A 383 17.24 -13.71 34.36
CA MET A 383 18.11 -14.91 34.26
C MET A 383 19.61 -14.58 34.39
N ARG A 384 20.02 -13.33 34.14
CA ARG A 384 21.39 -12.84 34.33
C ARG A 384 21.67 -12.28 35.73
N GLY A 385 20.65 -12.25 36.61
CA GLY A 385 20.74 -11.63 37.94
C GLY A 385 20.61 -10.09 37.91
N GLU A 386 20.25 -9.50 36.78
CA GLU A 386 20.01 -8.07 36.63
C GLU A 386 18.62 -7.73 37.23
N THR A 387 18.56 -6.75 38.13
CA THR A 387 17.33 -6.38 38.87
C THR A 387 16.57 -5.19 38.26
N SER A 388 17.06 -4.61 37.17
CA SER A 388 16.42 -3.50 36.47
C SER A 388 15.55 -3.99 35.32
N GLY A 389 14.24 -3.71 35.38
CA GLY A 389 13.32 -3.87 34.24
C GLY A 389 13.43 -2.76 33.19
N ARG A 390 14.30 -1.75 33.38
CA ARG A 390 14.61 -0.72 32.38
C ARG A 390 15.75 -1.20 31.48
N LEU A 391 15.54 -1.09 30.16
CA LEU A 391 16.60 -1.17 29.15
C LEU A 391 17.66 -0.10 29.44
N ALA A 392 18.86 -0.52 29.83
CA ALA A 392 19.95 0.39 30.20
C ALA A 392 20.62 1.02 28.97
N GLU A 393 20.92 0.21 27.96
CA GLU A 393 21.57 0.61 26.70
C GLU A 393 21.02 -0.24 25.54
N PRO A 394 20.80 0.32 24.33
CA PRO A 394 20.34 -0.43 23.16
C PRO A 394 21.27 -1.59 22.77
N ASP A 395 22.58 -1.36 22.83
CA ASP A 395 23.62 -2.31 22.41
C ASP A 395 24.04 -3.29 23.53
N CYS A 396 23.22 -3.44 24.57
CA CYS A 396 23.52 -4.29 25.71
C CYS A 396 23.74 -5.76 25.31
N ALA A 397 24.65 -6.43 26.02
CA ALA A 397 25.06 -7.82 25.73
C ALA A 397 23.93 -8.87 25.86
N VAL A 398 22.75 -8.47 26.35
CA VAL A 398 21.52 -9.27 26.42
C VAL A 398 20.83 -9.34 25.05
N LEU A 399 20.81 -8.22 24.29
CA LEU A 399 20.06 -8.10 23.04
C LEU A 399 20.87 -8.44 21.78
N LYS A 400 22.20 -8.43 21.87
CA LYS A 400 23.14 -8.77 20.77
C LYS A 400 22.80 -10.03 19.93
N PRO A 401 22.23 -11.12 20.49
CA PRO A 401 21.78 -12.27 19.68
C PRO A 401 20.63 -11.93 18.72
N PHE A 402 19.73 -11.02 19.10
CA PHE A 402 18.48 -10.71 18.40
C PHE A 402 18.60 -9.50 17.46
N VAL A 403 19.41 -8.51 17.82
CA VAL A 403 19.59 -7.26 17.04
C VAL A 403 20.04 -7.55 15.61
N ASN A 404 19.49 -6.78 14.67
CA ASN A 404 19.73 -6.78 13.22
C ASN A 404 19.47 -8.13 12.55
N LYS A 405 18.44 -8.84 13.02
CA LYS A 405 17.93 -10.08 12.44
C LYS A 405 16.41 -10.01 12.31
N LEU A 406 15.91 -10.06 11.07
CA LEU A 406 14.47 -10.03 10.76
C LEU A 406 13.97 -11.44 10.48
N PHE A 407 12.79 -11.79 10.98
CA PHE A 407 12.27 -13.16 10.93
C PHE A 407 11.86 -13.59 9.51
N LEU A 408 12.12 -14.85 9.16
CA LEU A 408 11.72 -15.44 7.88
C LEU A 408 10.69 -16.55 8.08
N ALA A 409 9.45 -16.16 8.39
CA ALA A 409 8.37 -17.09 8.77
C ALA A 409 8.26 -18.33 7.84
N LYS A 410 8.21 -18.11 6.52
CA LYS A 410 8.03 -19.17 5.51
C LYS A 410 9.19 -20.20 5.45
N THR A 411 10.36 -19.88 6.00
CA THR A 411 11.56 -20.75 5.98
C THR A 411 12.05 -21.18 7.36
N ALA A 412 11.65 -20.49 8.44
CA ALA A 412 12.25 -20.64 9.77
C ALA A 412 12.16 -22.05 10.40
N HIS A 413 11.16 -22.84 10.01
CA HIS A 413 10.98 -24.21 10.51
C HIS A 413 11.75 -25.28 9.73
N GLN A 414 12.24 -24.97 8.52
CA GLN A 414 12.88 -25.95 7.62
C GLN A 414 14.33 -25.58 7.25
N ASP A 415 14.62 -24.29 7.15
CA ASP A 415 15.85 -23.73 6.59
C ASP A 415 16.34 -22.48 7.37
N SER A 416 16.59 -21.33 6.73
CA SER A 416 17.04 -20.10 7.41
C SER A 416 15.90 -19.43 8.20
N PRO A 417 16.11 -19.12 9.50
CA PRO A 417 15.11 -18.43 10.32
C PRO A 417 15.18 -16.89 10.27
N TYR A 418 16.22 -16.30 9.69
CA TYR A 418 16.36 -14.84 9.59
C TYR A 418 17.21 -14.36 8.41
N MET A 419 17.02 -13.08 8.06
CA MET A 419 18.01 -12.25 7.35
C MET A 419 18.95 -11.60 8.37
N ASN A 420 20.26 -11.64 8.15
CA ASN A 420 21.27 -11.08 9.04
C ASN A 420 21.90 -9.80 8.46
N PHE A 421 21.51 -8.64 8.99
CA PHE A 421 22.00 -7.35 8.49
C PHE A 421 23.40 -7.00 9.01
N ASN A 422 23.89 -7.71 10.04
CA ASN A 422 25.25 -7.55 10.60
C ASN A 422 26.28 -8.55 10.04
N GLY A 423 26.00 -9.23 8.91
CA GLY A 423 26.99 -10.09 8.25
C GLY A 423 26.42 -11.15 7.31
N ALA A 424 27.04 -12.34 7.34
CA ALA A 424 26.59 -13.48 6.53
C ALA A 424 25.30 -14.10 7.10
N ASP A 425 24.43 -14.56 6.20
CA ASP A 425 23.19 -15.24 6.54
C ASP A 425 23.40 -16.70 7.00
N PRO A 426 22.42 -17.30 7.69
CA PRO A 426 22.43 -18.74 7.98
C PRO A 426 22.53 -19.58 6.71
N SER A 427 23.47 -20.52 6.69
CA SER A 427 23.64 -21.49 5.60
C SER A 427 23.46 -22.93 6.15
N PRO A 428 22.21 -23.39 6.36
CA PRO A 428 21.93 -24.71 6.92
C PRO A 428 22.27 -25.85 5.93
N PRO A 429 22.67 -27.04 6.41
CA PRO A 429 23.06 -28.15 5.55
C PRO A 429 21.84 -28.83 4.88
N ARG A 430 21.65 -28.56 3.58
CA ARG A 430 20.55 -29.06 2.75
C ARG A 430 20.77 -30.46 2.14
N ASP A 431 21.71 -31.26 2.66
CA ASP A 431 22.02 -32.62 2.15
C ASP A 431 20.86 -33.62 2.27
N HIS A 432 19.93 -33.34 3.19
CA HIS A 432 18.71 -34.09 3.44
C HIS A 432 17.51 -33.65 2.58
N VAL A 433 17.75 -32.75 1.62
CA VAL A 433 16.74 -32.15 0.75
C VAL A 433 16.97 -32.61 -0.69
N PHE A 434 15.89 -32.90 -1.40
CA PHE A 434 15.89 -33.47 -2.73
C PHE A 434 14.83 -32.82 -3.62
N HIS A 435 15.09 -32.80 -4.93
CA HIS A 435 14.07 -32.59 -5.95
C HIS A 435 13.61 -33.95 -6.46
N LEU A 436 12.31 -34.21 -6.37
CA LEU A 436 11.64 -35.39 -6.88
C LEU A 436 10.88 -35.03 -8.16
N THR A 437 11.07 -35.80 -9.23
CA THR A 437 10.19 -35.80 -10.41
C THR A 437 9.38 -37.09 -10.42
N PHE A 438 8.08 -37.00 -10.68
CA PHE A 438 7.13 -38.11 -10.59
C PHE A 438 6.05 -38.01 -11.68
N PRO A 439 5.26 -39.09 -11.92
CA PRO A 439 4.15 -39.08 -12.86
C PRO A 439 3.00 -38.18 -12.39
N LYS A 440 2.30 -37.54 -13.34
CA LYS A 440 1.26 -36.53 -13.07
C LYS A 440 0.06 -37.06 -12.25
N GLU A 441 -0.15 -38.37 -12.22
CA GLU A 441 -1.19 -39.01 -11.42
C GLU A 441 -0.85 -39.20 -9.93
N TRP A 442 0.36 -38.85 -9.48
CA TRP A 442 0.78 -38.99 -8.08
C TRP A 442 0.26 -37.87 -7.18
N LEU A 443 -0.19 -38.24 -5.98
CA LEU A 443 -0.61 -37.33 -4.92
C LEU A 443 0.41 -37.35 -3.77
N ARG A 444 0.21 -36.48 -2.77
CA ARG A 444 1.06 -36.42 -1.56
C ARG A 444 1.13 -37.79 -0.84
N ASN A 445 0.10 -38.62 -0.94
CA ASN A 445 0.07 -39.94 -0.33
C ASN A 445 1.03 -40.93 -1.01
N ASP A 446 1.15 -40.91 -2.33
CA ASP A 446 2.09 -41.77 -3.08
C ASP A 446 3.55 -41.41 -2.74
N ILE A 447 3.83 -40.12 -2.62
CA ILE A 447 5.13 -39.60 -2.16
C ILE A 447 5.39 -40.05 -0.71
N ASN A 448 4.43 -39.88 0.20
CA ASN A 448 4.58 -40.32 1.59
C ASN A 448 4.79 -41.83 1.71
N GLN A 449 4.12 -42.65 0.88
CA GLN A 449 4.36 -44.09 0.82
C GLN A 449 5.76 -44.43 0.31
N LEU A 450 6.23 -43.76 -0.76
CA LEU A 450 7.58 -43.96 -1.31
C LEU A 450 8.69 -43.70 -0.28
N PHE A 451 8.52 -42.68 0.57
CA PHE A 451 9.50 -42.31 1.60
C PHE A 451 9.28 -42.99 2.96
N SER A 452 8.15 -43.69 3.16
CA SER A 452 7.77 -44.29 4.45
C SER A 452 8.83 -45.18 5.13
N PRO A 453 9.71 -45.95 4.43
CA PRO A 453 10.76 -46.73 5.09
C PRO A 453 11.80 -45.86 5.82
N PHE A 454 11.96 -44.60 5.41
CA PHE A 454 12.96 -43.67 5.90
C PHE A 454 12.41 -42.71 6.97
N GLY A 455 11.09 -42.73 7.20
CA GLY A 455 10.39 -41.87 8.16
C GLY A 455 9.65 -40.69 7.50
N PRO A 456 9.16 -39.73 8.32
CA PRO A 456 8.39 -38.59 7.82
C PRO A 456 9.19 -37.66 6.90
N VAL A 457 8.48 -37.02 5.98
CA VAL A 457 9.04 -36.08 4.99
C VAL A 457 8.18 -34.83 4.82
N THR A 458 8.83 -33.68 4.68
CA THR A 458 8.19 -32.43 4.23
C THR A 458 8.08 -32.46 2.71
N VAL A 459 6.89 -32.20 2.15
CA VAL A 459 6.62 -32.28 0.70
C VAL A 459 6.06 -30.94 0.19
N GLN A 460 6.90 -30.15 -0.49
CA GLN A 460 6.48 -28.93 -1.19
C GLN A 460 6.42 -29.17 -2.70
N PHE A 461 5.20 -29.22 -3.25
CA PHE A 461 4.99 -29.29 -4.71
C PHE A 461 5.48 -28.01 -5.39
N ILE A 462 6.07 -28.15 -6.58
CA ILE A 462 6.47 -27.06 -7.46
C ILE A 462 5.46 -26.94 -8.62
N ASP A 463 5.10 -28.09 -9.18
CA ASP A 463 4.05 -28.28 -10.18
C ASP A 463 3.41 -29.68 -10.01
N ASP A 464 2.65 -30.12 -11.01
CA ASP A 464 1.93 -31.41 -11.03
C ASP A 464 2.84 -32.61 -11.34
N THR A 465 4.15 -32.42 -11.52
CA THR A 465 5.13 -33.49 -11.81
C THR A 465 6.40 -33.40 -10.95
N THR A 466 6.57 -32.32 -10.17
CA THR A 466 7.79 -32.08 -9.38
C THR A 466 7.52 -31.51 -7.99
N ALA A 467 8.36 -31.89 -7.03
CA ALA A 467 8.32 -31.43 -5.64
C ALA A 467 9.72 -31.37 -5.02
N ILE A 468 9.87 -30.49 -4.03
CA ILE A 468 10.97 -30.50 -3.07
C ILE A 468 10.56 -31.41 -1.91
N ILE A 469 11.41 -32.39 -1.59
CA ILE A 469 11.25 -33.33 -0.48
C ILE A 469 12.37 -33.09 0.53
N ALA A 470 12.05 -32.94 1.82
CA ALA A 470 13.05 -32.91 2.88
C ALA A 470 12.78 -34.01 3.91
N LEU A 471 13.81 -34.73 4.33
CA LEU A 471 13.70 -35.78 5.34
C LEU A 471 13.68 -35.18 6.75
N SER A 472 12.70 -35.55 7.59
CA SER A 472 12.77 -35.24 9.02
C SER A 472 13.94 -35.97 9.70
N ARG A 473 14.26 -37.18 9.23
CA ARG A 473 15.44 -37.97 9.59
C ARG A 473 16.60 -37.63 8.65
N ARG A 474 17.33 -36.56 8.97
CA ARG A 474 18.39 -36.00 8.11
C ARG A 474 19.53 -37.01 7.81
N GLU A 475 19.78 -37.93 8.72
CA GLU A 475 20.78 -38.99 8.60
C GLU A 475 20.46 -40.02 7.50
N GLN A 476 19.17 -40.25 7.19
CA GLN A 476 18.72 -41.21 6.17
C GLN A 476 19.01 -40.76 4.73
N ALA A 477 19.51 -39.53 4.51
CA ALA A 477 19.76 -38.94 3.20
C ALA A 477 20.60 -39.81 2.26
N ARG A 478 21.58 -40.55 2.79
CA ARG A 478 22.46 -41.43 1.99
C ARG A 478 21.75 -42.70 1.54
N ASP A 479 20.92 -43.29 2.40
CA ASP A 479 20.24 -44.56 2.13
C ASP A 479 19.00 -44.35 1.26
N VAL A 480 18.28 -43.23 1.44
CA VAL A 480 17.27 -42.71 0.50
C VAL A 480 17.86 -42.59 -0.92
N MET A 481 19.01 -41.94 -1.07
CA MET A 481 19.68 -41.79 -2.36
C MET A 481 20.15 -43.11 -2.96
N ARG A 482 20.52 -44.12 -2.15
CA ARG A 482 20.92 -45.45 -2.62
C ARG A 482 19.73 -46.31 -3.03
N ALA A 483 18.61 -46.21 -2.30
CA ALA A 483 17.41 -47.00 -2.57
C ALA A 483 16.60 -46.46 -3.77
N LEU A 484 16.51 -45.13 -3.91
CA LEU A 484 15.68 -44.48 -4.92
C LEU A 484 16.41 -44.11 -6.22
N SER A 485 17.72 -44.38 -6.34
CA SER A 485 18.50 -44.10 -7.57
C SER A 485 18.05 -44.87 -8.81
N HIS A 486 17.35 -45.99 -8.63
CA HIS A 486 16.91 -46.89 -9.70
C HIS A 486 15.38 -47.05 -9.77
N ASN A 487 14.62 -46.14 -9.16
CA ASN A 487 13.16 -46.17 -9.24
C ASN A 487 12.69 -45.83 -10.67
N ALA A 488 11.87 -46.70 -11.27
CA ALA A 488 11.44 -46.57 -12.66
C ALA A 488 10.32 -45.53 -12.90
N ARG A 489 9.59 -45.12 -11.85
CA ARG A 489 8.51 -44.12 -11.95
C ARG A 489 8.91 -42.73 -11.46
N ALA A 490 9.80 -42.64 -10.47
CA ALA A 490 10.20 -41.37 -9.86
C ALA A 490 11.72 -41.16 -9.85
N LYS A 491 12.16 -39.95 -10.16
CA LYS A 491 13.58 -39.57 -10.25
C LYS A 491 13.95 -38.62 -9.10
N LEU A 492 14.89 -39.04 -8.27
CA LEU A 492 15.42 -38.23 -7.16
C LEU A 492 16.73 -37.53 -7.54
N VAL A 493 16.86 -36.25 -7.18
CA VAL A 493 18.07 -35.43 -7.42
C VAL A 493 18.42 -34.65 -6.15
N PRO A 494 19.67 -34.70 -5.63
CA PRO A 494 20.09 -33.86 -4.50
C PRO A 494 19.85 -32.38 -4.74
N TYR A 495 19.29 -31.67 -3.76
CA TYR A 495 18.81 -30.30 -3.90
C TYR A 495 19.88 -29.32 -4.44
N ALA A 496 21.13 -29.43 -3.99
CA ALA A 496 22.23 -28.60 -4.50
C ALA A 496 22.48 -28.78 -6.01
N LYS A 497 22.33 -30.02 -6.55
CA LYS A 497 22.44 -30.29 -7.99
C LYS A 497 21.27 -29.72 -8.77
N TYR A 498 20.06 -29.75 -8.19
CA TYR A 498 18.86 -29.12 -8.76
C TYR A 498 19.00 -27.59 -8.85
N LYS A 499 19.37 -26.90 -7.76
CA LYS A 499 19.52 -25.43 -7.75
C LYS A 499 20.59 -24.96 -8.74
N HIS A 500 21.74 -25.64 -8.81
CA HIS A 500 22.78 -25.33 -9.79
C HIS A 500 22.34 -25.56 -11.25
N ALA A 501 21.46 -26.54 -11.51
CA ALA A 501 20.85 -26.71 -12.84
C ALA A 501 19.82 -25.60 -13.15
N LEU A 502 19.02 -25.19 -12.17
CA LEU A 502 18.04 -24.11 -12.28
C LEU A 502 18.71 -22.74 -12.54
N ALA A 503 19.77 -22.42 -11.80
CA ALA A 503 20.58 -21.21 -12.01
C ALA A 503 21.12 -21.14 -13.45
N LYS A 504 21.71 -22.24 -13.95
CA LYS A 504 22.19 -22.35 -15.34
C LYS A 504 21.07 -22.27 -16.38
N PHE A 505 19.83 -22.63 -16.05
CA PHE A 505 18.69 -22.42 -16.91
C PHE A 505 18.26 -20.93 -16.95
N HIS A 506 18.25 -20.25 -15.80
CA HIS A 506 17.95 -18.81 -15.72
C HIS A 506 18.99 -17.95 -16.44
N GLU A 507 20.29 -18.20 -16.22
CA GLU A 507 21.38 -17.55 -16.96
C GLU A 507 21.21 -17.65 -18.48
N ARG A 508 20.85 -18.84 -18.98
CA ARG A 508 20.65 -19.08 -20.43
C ARG A 508 19.45 -18.30 -20.98
N ARG A 509 18.39 -18.12 -20.19
CA ARG A 509 17.25 -17.28 -20.60
C ARG A 509 17.60 -15.80 -20.60
N GLN A 510 18.33 -15.29 -19.61
CA GLN A 510 18.80 -13.90 -19.57
C GLN A 510 19.82 -13.58 -20.68
N LYS A 511 20.71 -14.53 -21.00
CA LYS A 511 21.70 -14.41 -22.09
C LYS A 511 21.13 -14.67 -23.50
N SER A 512 19.82 -14.90 -23.63
CA SER A 512 19.15 -15.04 -24.93
C SER A 512 18.65 -13.66 -25.41
N PRO A 513 19.19 -13.11 -26.51
CA PRO A 513 18.79 -11.77 -26.96
C PRO A 513 17.33 -11.77 -27.42
N VAL A 514 16.52 -10.92 -26.78
CA VAL A 514 15.17 -10.59 -27.27
C VAL A 514 15.31 -9.94 -28.64
N LYS A 515 14.82 -10.61 -29.69
CA LYS A 515 14.64 -10.00 -31.00
C LYS A 515 13.54 -8.94 -30.91
N GLN A 516 13.93 -7.71 -30.56
CA GLN A 516 13.13 -6.54 -30.91
C GLN A 516 12.94 -6.55 -32.44
N LEU A 517 11.70 -6.32 -32.90
CA LEU A 517 11.46 -6.00 -34.30
C LEU A 517 11.87 -4.54 -34.54
N SER A 518 13.17 -4.29 -34.65
CA SER A 518 13.69 -3.02 -35.15
C SER A 518 13.48 -2.96 -36.67
N THR A 519 12.59 -2.08 -37.12
CA THR A 519 12.38 -1.78 -38.53
C THR A 519 13.54 -0.94 -39.07
N THR A 520 14.58 -1.59 -39.58
CA THR A 520 15.70 -0.92 -40.26
C THR A 520 15.34 -0.55 -41.70
N PRO A 521 15.52 0.71 -42.14
CA PRO A 521 15.71 1.03 -43.55
C PRO A 521 17.09 0.55 -44.04
N ASP A 522 17.20 0.23 -45.33
CA ASP A 522 18.48 -0.12 -45.98
C ASP A 522 19.49 1.03 -46.03
N THR A 523 20.76 0.73 -45.79
CA THR A 523 21.87 1.28 -46.59
C THR A 523 22.92 0.20 -46.84
N LYS A 524 23.32 -0.02 -48.10
CA LYS A 524 24.32 -1.04 -48.50
C LYS A 524 25.70 -0.42 -48.79
N ALA A 525 26.74 -1.15 -48.38
CA ALA A 525 28.15 -1.08 -48.84
C ALA A 525 28.90 0.26 -48.59
N ARG A 526 30.19 0.27 -48.23
CA ARG A 526 31.30 -0.57 -48.73
C ARG A 526 32.38 -0.90 -47.68
N GLN A 527 33.05 -2.03 -47.93
CA GLN A 527 34.51 -2.31 -47.84
C GLN A 527 35.43 -1.40 -47.01
N GLY A 528 36.36 -1.98 -46.23
CA GLY A 528 37.56 -1.25 -45.76
C GLY A 528 38.36 -1.93 -44.64
N LEU A 529 39.40 -2.68 -45.01
CA LEU A 529 40.37 -3.34 -44.13
C LEU A 529 41.12 -2.42 -43.12
N SER A 530 41.48 -3.03 -41.98
CA SER A 530 42.84 -3.00 -41.35
C SER A 530 43.05 -2.28 -40.00
N THR A 531 43.71 -3.03 -39.10
CA THR A 531 44.71 -2.63 -38.08
C THR A 531 44.54 -1.36 -37.23
N THR A 532 44.32 -1.61 -35.92
CA THR A 532 45.06 -1.03 -34.77
C THR A 532 46.13 0.04 -35.04
N VAL A 533 46.07 1.17 -34.32
CA VAL A 533 47.06 1.60 -33.29
C VAL A 533 46.63 2.89 -32.56
N VAL A 534 46.77 2.85 -31.23
CA VAL A 534 47.04 3.89 -30.18
C VAL A 534 46.91 5.41 -30.48
N SER A 535 46.61 6.15 -29.39
CA SER A 535 46.83 7.60 -29.10
C SER A 535 45.78 8.65 -29.51
N SER A 536 45.25 9.30 -28.47
CA SER A 536 44.65 10.65 -28.40
C SER A 536 45.74 11.76 -28.36
N PRO A 537 45.47 13.08 -28.18
CA PRO A 537 44.19 13.79 -27.98
C PRO A 537 44.03 15.08 -28.85
N GLN A 538 43.07 15.95 -28.48
CA GLN A 538 42.95 17.38 -28.86
C GLN A 538 42.54 17.69 -30.33
N SER A 539 41.82 18.77 -30.68
CA SER A 539 41.04 19.74 -29.86
C SER A 539 40.09 20.59 -30.75
N GLN A 540 39.32 21.48 -30.10
CA GLN A 540 38.58 22.65 -30.66
C GLN A 540 37.17 22.45 -31.24
N GLN A 541 36.37 23.50 -31.02
CA GLN A 541 35.01 23.80 -31.54
C GLN A 541 35.16 24.70 -32.81
N PRO A 542 34.12 25.34 -33.44
CA PRO A 542 32.71 25.48 -33.03
C PRO A 542 31.65 25.49 -34.18
N SER A 543 30.48 26.05 -33.83
CA SER A 543 29.51 26.79 -34.67
C SER A 543 28.57 26.06 -35.64
N GLN A 544 27.34 25.86 -35.14
CA GLN A 544 26.08 26.49 -35.62
C GLN A 544 25.51 26.20 -37.04
N GLN A 545 24.21 26.51 -37.16
CA GLN A 545 23.38 26.62 -38.36
C GLN A 545 23.09 25.34 -39.17
N LEU A 546 21.93 24.74 -38.87
CA LEU A 546 21.11 24.09 -39.89
C LEU A 546 19.61 24.27 -39.55
N GLN A 547 19.11 25.47 -39.85
CA GLN A 547 17.69 25.78 -39.86
C GLN A 547 17.23 25.88 -41.33
N GLN A 548 15.99 25.47 -41.61
CA GLN A 548 15.30 25.60 -42.90
C GLN A 548 15.79 24.69 -44.05
N LEU A 549 15.06 23.58 -44.24
CA LEU A 549 14.53 23.10 -45.53
C LEU A 549 13.40 22.10 -45.17
N GLN A 550 12.19 22.60 -44.96
CA GLN A 550 11.07 22.48 -45.92
C GLN A 550 10.75 21.02 -46.28
N GLN A 551 9.66 20.47 -45.76
CA GLN A 551 8.32 20.56 -46.37
C GLN A 551 8.27 20.04 -47.82
N GLN A 552 7.97 18.75 -48.01
CA GLN A 552 7.09 18.29 -49.09
C GLN A 552 6.67 16.81 -48.92
N GLN A 553 5.65 16.43 -49.69
CA GLN A 553 5.09 15.07 -49.90
C GLN A 553 4.22 14.46 -48.77
N GLN A 554 2.93 14.76 -48.85
CA GLN A 554 1.88 13.77 -48.58
C GLN A 554 1.64 12.88 -49.83
N GLN A 555 0.76 11.88 -49.69
CA GLN A 555 0.21 10.97 -50.73
C GLN A 555 1.09 9.79 -51.15
N GLN A 556 0.75 8.59 -50.67
CA GLN A 556 0.02 7.58 -51.46
C GLN A 556 -0.45 6.38 -50.61
N LEU A 557 -1.48 5.68 -51.09
CA LEU A 557 -2.07 4.47 -50.46
C LEU A 557 -1.63 3.21 -51.24
N PRO A 558 -1.24 2.10 -50.56
CA PRO A 558 -1.08 0.79 -51.20
C PRO A 558 -2.33 -0.10 -51.06
N VAL A 559 -2.40 -1.16 -51.90
CA VAL A 559 -3.60 -1.99 -52.15
C VAL A 559 -3.46 -3.43 -51.63
N LYS A 560 -4.59 -4.13 -51.47
CA LYS A 560 -4.76 -5.52 -51.01
C LYS A 560 -3.86 -6.56 -51.71
N VAL A 561 -3.46 -7.59 -50.95
CA VAL A 561 -3.11 -8.95 -51.45
C VAL A 561 -3.84 -10.00 -50.59
N VAL A 562 -4.05 -11.23 -51.10
CA VAL A 562 -5.02 -12.23 -50.56
C VAL A 562 -4.42 -13.64 -50.48
N ARG A 563 -4.71 -14.37 -49.39
CA ARG A 563 -4.80 -15.86 -49.20
C ARG A 563 -4.78 -16.18 -47.68
N ALA A 564 -5.32 -17.28 -47.13
CA ALA A 564 -6.33 -18.28 -47.55
C ALA A 564 -6.95 -18.91 -46.28
N ARG A 565 -7.99 -19.77 -46.38
CA ARG A 565 -8.79 -20.27 -45.23
C ARG A 565 -8.62 -21.77 -44.92
N SER A 566 -8.77 -22.11 -43.64
CA SER A 566 -9.43 -23.33 -43.13
C SER A 566 -9.87 -23.10 -41.67
N SER A 567 -10.87 -23.77 -41.07
CA SER A 567 -12.24 -24.09 -41.52
C SER A 567 -13.02 -24.72 -40.36
N SER A 568 -14.06 -24.05 -39.85
CA SER A 568 -15.04 -24.62 -38.89
C SER A 568 -16.42 -23.96 -39.09
N VAL A 569 -17.47 -24.47 -38.42
CA VAL A 569 -18.83 -24.54 -38.99
C VAL A 569 -19.81 -23.46 -38.47
N SER A 570 -20.70 -23.01 -39.37
CA SER A 570 -21.83 -22.06 -39.25
C SER A 570 -23.14 -22.73 -38.76
N SER A 571 -24.23 -22.11 -38.30
CA SER A 571 -24.77 -20.72 -38.16
C SER A 571 -26.11 -20.81 -37.34
N PRO A 572 -26.97 -19.77 -37.15
CA PRO A 572 -26.92 -18.35 -37.54
C PRO A 572 -27.16 -17.35 -36.36
N ALA A 573 -27.27 -16.06 -36.67
CA ALA A 573 -27.79 -15.01 -35.80
C ALA A 573 -28.72 -14.05 -36.60
N PRO A 574 -29.56 -13.22 -35.95
CA PRO A 574 -30.22 -12.09 -36.62
C PRO A 574 -29.72 -10.71 -36.16
N THR A 575 -29.65 -9.79 -37.14
CA THR A 575 -29.75 -8.32 -37.04
C THR A 575 -28.86 -7.53 -36.07
N GLN A 576 -27.89 -6.81 -36.63
CA GLN A 576 -27.29 -5.60 -36.04
C GLN A 576 -28.22 -4.38 -36.18
N THR A 577 -28.11 -3.41 -35.26
CA THR A 577 -28.21 -1.99 -35.61
C THR A 577 -27.13 -1.20 -34.89
N THR A 578 -26.46 -0.28 -35.58
CA THR A 578 -25.36 0.53 -35.05
C THR A 578 -25.84 1.92 -34.64
N ARG A 579 -25.30 2.48 -33.55
CA ARG A 579 -25.38 3.93 -33.25
C ARG A 579 -24.03 4.48 -32.84
N LYS A 580 -23.78 5.74 -33.23
CA LYS A 580 -22.48 6.42 -33.12
C LYS A 580 -22.32 7.06 -31.75
N ARG A 581 -21.07 7.14 -31.27
CA ARG A 581 -20.69 7.89 -30.07
C ARG A 581 -20.59 9.38 -30.41
N THR A 582 -21.29 10.25 -29.69
CA THR A 582 -21.21 11.71 -29.79
C THR A 582 -20.79 12.34 -28.44
N SER A 583 -20.28 13.56 -28.48
CA SER A 583 -19.58 14.20 -27.37
C SER A 583 -20.46 15.14 -26.53
N SER A 584 -21.34 14.57 -25.71
CA SER A 584 -22.03 15.26 -24.60
C SER A 584 -22.56 14.26 -23.59
N GLY A 585 -21.90 14.14 -22.44
CA GLY A 585 -22.28 13.18 -21.39
C GLY A 585 -23.35 13.71 -20.45
N VAL A 586 -24.62 13.61 -20.85
CA VAL A 586 -25.79 13.79 -19.96
C VAL A 586 -26.80 12.70 -20.31
N PHE A 587 -27.29 11.98 -19.30
CA PHE A 587 -28.47 11.13 -19.44
C PHE A 587 -29.71 11.93 -19.05
N GLN A 588 -30.77 11.78 -19.85
CA GLN A 588 -32.11 12.28 -19.55
C GLN A 588 -33.01 11.05 -19.36
N VAL A 589 -33.91 11.11 -18.38
CA VAL A 589 -34.88 10.04 -18.08
C VAL A 589 -36.24 10.54 -18.54
N ASP A 590 -36.91 9.76 -19.40
CA ASP A 590 -38.26 10.07 -19.88
C ASP A 590 -39.28 9.37 -18.98
N ASP A 591 -40.24 10.14 -18.44
CA ASP A 591 -41.41 9.61 -17.74
C ASP A 591 -42.44 9.06 -18.74
N ALA A 592 -43.10 7.95 -18.38
CA ALA A 592 -44.19 7.36 -19.17
C ALA A 592 -45.28 6.74 -18.28
N GLU A 593 -46.55 7.06 -18.57
CA GLU A 593 -47.72 6.67 -17.76
C GLU A 593 -48.19 5.21 -17.98
N PRO A 594 -48.85 4.58 -16.98
CA PRO A 594 -49.39 3.22 -17.08
C PRO A 594 -50.89 3.14 -17.52
N PRO A 595 -51.24 2.35 -18.54
CA PRO A 595 -52.62 1.96 -18.91
C PRO A 595 -53.17 0.75 -18.09
N PRO A 596 -54.48 0.40 -18.15
CA PRO A 596 -55.26 0.16 -16.91
C PRO A 596 -55.65 -1.30 -16.55
N LYS A 597 -56.47 -1.44 -15.49
CA LYS A 597 -56.84 -2.70 -14.80
C LYS A 597 -58.09 -3.43 -15.34
N LYS A 598 -58.10 -4.76 -15.10
CA LYS A 598 -59.28 -5.65 -14.88
C LYS A 598 -60.13 -5.99 -16.13
N PRO A 599 -60.91 -7.11 -16.16
CA PRO A 599 -61.84 -7.57 -15.11
C PRO A 599 -61.65 -9.02 -14.57
N GLU A 600 -62.58 -9.44 -13.71
CA GLU A 600 -62.65 -10.74 -13.00
C GLU A 600 -63.56 -11.77 -13.71
N LEU A 601 -63.38 -13.06 -13.38
CA LEU A 601 -64.37 -14.15 -13.28
C LEU A 601 -63.63 -15.44 -12.82
N ALA A 602 -64.22 -16.49 -12.22
CA ALA A 602 -65.11 -16.58 -11.05
C ALA A 602 -65.24 -18.06 -10.60
N ARG A 603 -65.30 -18.33 -9.28
CA ARG A 603 -65.86 -19.53 -8.60
C ARG A 603 -65.41 -20.95 -8.99
N SER A 604 -65.09 -21.77 -7.97
CA SER A 604 -65.79 -23.05 -7.70
C SER A 604 -65.41 -23.61 -6.31
N ASN A 605 -66.24 -24.52 -5.76
CA ASN A 605 -66.15 -25.05 -4.40
C ASN A 605 -65.81 -26.55 -4.37
N SER A 606 -65.07 -27.01 -3.35
CA SER A 606 -65.26 -28.27 -2.59
C SER A 606 -64.30 -28.20 -1.38
N ASP A 607 -64.70 -28.36 -0.11
CA ASP A 607 -65.45 -29.42 0.60
C ASP A 607 -64.58 -30.65 0.95
N GLY A 608 -64.74 -31.22 2.15
CA GLY A 608 -63.91 -32.34 2.66
C GLY A 608 -63.61 -32.39 4.17
N SER A 609 -64.64 -32.50 5.03
CA SER A 609 -64.51 -32.62 6.50
C SER A 609 -63.74 -33.86 7.04
N ARG A 610 -63.17 -33.79 8.27
CA ARG A 610 -63.53 -34.67 9.43
C ARG A 610 -62.71 -34.53 10.75
N LYS A 611 -63.45 -34.31 11.86
CA LYS A 611 -63.39 -34.91 13.24
C LYS A 611 -62.08 -35.02 14.07
N LYS A 612 -62.06 -34.24 15.18
CA LYS A 612 -62.01 -34.61 16.64
C LYS A 612 -61.90 -36.10 17.07
N PRO A 613 -61.57 -36.43 18.35
CA PRO A 613 -61.22 -35.58 19.54
C PRO A 613 -59.81 -35.94 20.10
N GLU A 614 -59.33 -35.90 21.37
CA GLU A 614 -59.73 -35.67 22.80
C GLU A 614 -58.49 -35.03 23.56
N VAL A 615 -58.33 -34.71 24.86
CA VAL A 615 -59.08 -34.39 26.13
C VAL A 615 -58.27 -34.91 27.37
N LEU A 616 -58.54 -34.39 28.59
CA LEU A 616 -57.92 -34.63 29.92
C LEU A 616 -56.59 -33.92 30.28
N SER A 617 -56.27 -33.59 31.55
CA SER A 617 -57.00 -32.80 32.57
C SER A 617 -56.14 -32.53 33.83
N ASN A 618 -56.37 -31.38 34.51
CA ASN A 618 -56.00 -31.04 35.90
C ASN A 618 -54.50 -30.90 36.26
N GLY A 619 -54.08 -30.01 37.19
CA GLY A 619 -54.79 -28.88 37.81
C GLY A 619 -54.31 -28.50 39.23
N ARG A 620 -54.58 -27.24 39.65
CA ARG A 620 -54.35 -26.65 41.01
C ARG A 620 -52.86 -26.46 41.42
N ARG A 621 -52.48 -25.56 42.35
CA ARG A 621 -53.22 -24.60 43.23
C ARG A 621 -52.28 -23.48 43.73
N LYS A 622 -52.78 -22.22 43.86
CA LYS A 622 -52.44 -21.16 44.86
C LYS A 622 -50.93 -20.76 45.02
N THR A 623 -50.56 -19.59 45.56
CA THR A 623 -51.29 -18.54 46.31
C THR A 623 -50.67 -17.14 46.09
N GLU A 624 -51.47 -16.10 46.32
CA GLU A 624 -51.21 -14.80 47.02
C GLU A 624 -49.76 -14.42 47.46
N ALA A 625 -49.37 -13.14 47.61
CA ALA A 625 -49.87 -11.79 47.21
C ALA A 625 -48.89 -10.73 47.81
N ASP A 626 -48.79 -9.45 47.42
CA ASP A 626 -49.23 -8.69 46.22
C ASP A 626 -47.97 -7.98 45.64
N GLY A 627 -47.72 -6.66 45.48
CA GLY A 627 -48.55 -5.46 45.33
C GLY A 627 -48.11 -4.19 46.10
N ASP A 628 -47.40 -3.26 45.47
CA ASP A 628 -47.59 -1.81 45.74
C ASP A 628 -47.40 -0.94 44.48
N LYS A 629 -47.82 0.33 44.53
CA LYS A 629 -47.97 1.26 43.39
C LYS A 629 -47.52 2.67 43.75
N ASN A 630 -46.77 3.33 42.86
CA ASN A 630 -46.99 4.71 42.44
C ASN A 630 -46.34 4.91 41.06
N ARG A 631 -46.97 5.41 40.00
CA ARG A 631 -47.83 6.60 39.80
C ARG A 631 -47.11 7.92 40.12
N HIS A 632 -46.70 8.61 39.06
CA HIS A 632 -47.33 9.89 38.73
C HIS A 632 -47.53 10.03 37.21
N LYS A 633 -48.28 11.05 36.77
CA LYS A 633 -48.61 11.34 35.36
C LYS A 633 -48.22 12.78 35.03
N ASP A 634 -47.91 13.05 33.76
CA ASP A 634 -48.71 13.89 32.82
C ASP A 634 -48.06 13.80 31.42
N LYS A 635 -48.75 13.70 30.26
CA LYS A 635 -49.80 14.53 29.61
C LYS A 635 -49.32 15.96 29.30
N ALA A 636 -49.35 16.49 28.07
CA ALA A 636 -49.65 15.99 26.71
C ALA A 636 -48.89 16.93 25.70
N LYS A 637 -48.99 16.94 24.36
CA LYS A 637 -50.04 16.49 23.41
C LYS A 637 -49.52 16.51 21.95
N GLN A 638 -49.89 15.52 21.13
CA GLN A 638 -50.01 15.49 19.65
C GLN A 638 -49.08 16.34 18.74
N ARG A 639 -48.39 15.66 17.80
CA ARG A 639 -48.81 15.54 16.39
C ARG A 639 -48.06 14.41 15.65
N GLU A 640 -48.70 13.83 14.63
CA GLU A 640 -48.19 12.72 13.83
C GLU A 640 -47.54 13.19 12.52
N THR A 641 -46.59 12.39 11.99
CA THR A 641 -46.50 12.01 10.56
C THR A 641 -45.64 10.75 10.40
N ASP A 642 -46.09 9.79 9.61
CA ASP A 642 -45.37 8.54 9.33
C ASP A 642 -44.09 8.72 8.51
N LYS A 643 -43.11 7.84 8.74
CA LYS A 643 -42.40 7.13 7.65
C LYS A 643 -42.14 5.67 8.04
N HIS A 644 -42.35 4.77 7.09
CA HIS A 644 -42.09 3.34 7.24
C HIS A 644 -40.63 3.03 7.56
N ILE A 645 -40.43 2.03 8.42
CA ILE A 645 -39.20 1.23 8.50
C ILE A 645 -39.59 -0.18 8.02
N GLU A 646 -38.95 -0.69 6.98
CA GLU A 646 -39.08 -2.10 6.62
C GLU A 646 -38.21 -2.94 7.58
N ILE A 647 -38.86 -3.76 8.41
CA ILE A 647 -38.19 -4.71 9.28
C ILE A 647 -37.87 -5.95 8.43
N PHE A 648 -36.59 -6.24 8.23
CA PHE A 648 -36.18 -7.45 7.52
C PHE A 648 -36.28 -8.66 8.46
N ASP A 649 -37.06 -9.66 8.07
CA ASP A 649 -37.35 -10.87 8.87
C ASP A 649 -36.12 -11.80 8.94
N SER A 650 -35.89 -12.43 10.09
CA SER A 650 -34.63 -13.09 10.46
C SER A 650 -34.68 -14.61 10.58
N GLU A 651 -35.82 -15.26 10.29
CA GLU A 651 -35.99 -16.73 10.43
C GLU A 651 -35.97 -17.54 9.10
N ALA A 652 -35.32 -17.05 8.05
CA ALA A 652 -35.20 -17.74 6.76
C ALA A 652 -34.24 -18.96 6.79
N LYS A 653 -34.72 -20.12 7.26
CA LYS A 653 -33.96 -21.40 7.33
C LYS A 653 -33.71 -22.05 5.96
N GLY A 654 -32.77 -21.49 5.19
CA GLY A 654 -32.24 -22.09 3.96
C GLY A 654 -31.31 -23.27 4.22
N LYS A 655 -31.47 -24.38 3.48
CA LYS A 655 -30.55 -25.54 3.53
C LYS A 655 -29.39 -25.34 2.55
N THR A 656 -28.26 -24.83 3.03
CA THR A 656 -27.01 -24.77 2.26
C THR A 656 -26.24 -26.09 2.39
N VAL A 657 -25.66 -26.59 1.30
CA VAL A 657 -24.89 -27.84 1.30
C VAL A 657 -23.48 -27.60 1.84
N ALA A 658 -23.15 -28.22 2.98
CA ALA A 658 -21.82 -28.13 3.57
C ALA A 658 -20.79 -28.93 2.75
N ALA A 659 -20.02 -28.23 1.91
CA ALA A 659 -19.08 -28.85 0.98
C ALA A 659 -17.77 -28.06 0.80
N PHE A 660 -17.19 -27.56 1.90
CA PHE A 660 -15.73 -27.47 2.07
C PHE A 660 -15.44 -27.54 3.57
N LYS A 661 -14.53 -28.44 3.98
CA LYS A 661 -13.95 -28.41 5.32
C LYS A 661 -12.82 -27.39 5.34
N GLU A 662 -12.70 -26.66 6.44
CA GLU A 662 -11.45 -25.99 6.79
C GLU A 662 -10.32 -27.04 6.87
N SER A 663 -9.13 -26.66 6.41
CA SER A 663 -7.92 -27.46 6.52
C SER A 663 -6.82 -26.61 7.10
N ASP A 664 -6.56 -26.79 8.40
CA ASP A 664 -5.49 -26.11 9.12
C ASP A 664 -4.13 -26.49 8.53
N SER A 665 -3.49 -25.56 7.82
CA SER A 665 -2.08 -25.66 7.42
C SER A 665 -1.47 -24.29 7.11
N TRP A 666 -1.27 -23.48 8.13
CA TRP A 666 -0.44 -22.25 8.08
C TRP A 666 0.42 -22.13 9.35
N ASP A 667 1.34 -23.09 9.49
CA ASP A 667 2.57 -22.98 10.30
C ASP A 667 3.75 -22.61 9.38
#